data_AF-A0A1M7XZB6-F1
#
_entry.id   AF-A0A1M7XZB6-F1
#
_cell.length_a   1.000
_cell.length_b   1.000
_cell.length_c   1.000
_cell.angle_alpha   90.00
_cell.angle_beta   90.00
_cell.angle_gamma   90.00
#
_symmetry.space_group_name_H-M   'P 1'
#
loop_
_entity.id
_entity.type
_entity.pdbx_description
1 polymer ?
#
loop_
_entity_poly.entity_id
_entity_poly.type
_entity_poly.pdbx_seq_one_letter_code
_entity_poly.pdbx_strand_id
1 'polypeptide(L)'
;MSHNFKIKSVIKFINQTVKNSFLKIIEKIKVWGNRNYKGTGKPLALFTDIITGILLALMLLNSGLPKLLGFLLAFGILFLLLNLLRIILLPIAKLAWKLSPRSIYLTVELFWVLTYLWEISLSSGGNSTYTPSQLLAIILVLALLLFIRSFYAIFRLHRKTPSLLILLILSLFITGAGTLFLVGDGFSYPYVKAYLSIQKERQASVINTDLAFGPLKTTSIEYGTKEEALTSRTANLSSYVTYEGLTKKLRDFYWGHSIDKVPIKGKVWYPAKGKNYPVMFIVHGNHSMTTDSYLGYSYLGEYLASFGYIVVSVDESFLNGYINNGLSGENDARAILLLENMREMEKDNMLKGNPLYEKMDFNNLTLAGHSRGGEAIAIAALYNTLSVLPENGNIHLNYKFNIKSLVAIAPCADQYRPSGRDVELKDINYLLVHGSNDQDVSYMMGEKQYHNITFTGKDDNFEAFLYIADANHGQFNSKWGRFDLSTPYNLMLNTKNLIPEKVQQNTLKITLKNFLDATVKKDSEARKFFTDYNAMRRELPENLYLNGYEDSSIQNICTYEEDTDLTTATMDKIKLYSLGASYWYETKLFYELNGPDRDDYALSYAWKDSLNSYYEMQFSEPYQNVRDFFQFDIMDDREYPKGEKEISPLDLTVKIMDTKGEKAYALLSDYAKVYPSLPVMTTKLQFLTDTPIYKHYFQTVRIPVEAFLANNKKLDTSSIKEISFYFDKLDTGNIKLDNIGFSN
;
A
#
# COMPACT_ATOMS: atom_id res chain seq x y z
N MET A 1 22.15 20.33 -66.07
CA MET A 1 22.43 20.96 -64.75
C MET A 1 21.79 22.36 -64.62
N SER A 2 20.46 22.50 -64.59
CA SER A 2 19.83 23.83 -64.31
C SER A 2 18.60 23.80 -63.38
N HIS A 3 18.18 22.64 -62.88
CA HIS A 3 17.00 22.51 -62.01
C HIS A 3 17.30 22.60 -60.50
N ASN A 4 18.52 22.29 -60.04
CA ASN A 4 18.87 22.30 -58.61
C ASN A 4 19.16 23.71 -58.02
N PHE A 5 19.39 24.73 -58.85
CA PHE A 5 19.69 26.10 -58.38
C PHE A 5 18.43 26.91 -58.04
N LYS A 6 17.30 26.65 -58.73
CA LYS A 6 16.02 27.36 -58.48
C LYS A 6 15.32 26.89 -57.20
N ILE A 7 15.47 25.61 -56.83
CA ILE A 7 14.83 25.08 -55.61
C ILE A 7 15.51 25.64 -54.33
N LYS A 8 16.85 25.74 -54.32
CA LYS A 8 17.58 26.34 -53.19
C LYS A 8 17.28 27.82 -52.98
N SER A 9 17.11 28.60 -54.06
CA SER A 9 16.79 30.04 -53.94
C SER A 9 15.35 30.27 -53.47
N VAL A 10 14.41 29.44 -53.92
CA VAL A 10 13.00 29.47 -53.48
C VAL A 10 12.88 29.06 -52.01
N ILE A 11 13.56 28.00 -51.57
CA ILE A 11 13.58 27.60 -50.15
C ILE A 11 14.21 28.69 -49.26
N LYS A 12 15.30 29.33 -49.72
CA LYS A 12 15.93 30.44 -49.01
C LYS A 12 15.00 31.66 -48.91
N PHE A 13 14.27 31.99 -49.97
CA PHE A 13 13.28 33.07 -49.99
C PHE A 13 12.07 32.77 -49.10
N ILE A 14 11.56 31.54 -49.12
CA ILE A 14 10.47 31.08 -48.23
C ILE A 14 10.93 31.15 -46.77
N ASN A 15 12.11 30.62 -46.43
CA ASN A 15 12.67 30.71 -45.08
C ASN A 15 12.88 32.16 -44.62
N GLN A 16 13.34 33.06 -45.50
CA GLN A 16 13.50 34.48 -45.19
C GLN A 16 12.15 35.16 -44.94
N THR A 17 11.13 34.82 -45.74
CA THR A 17 9.77 35.38 -45.64
C THR A 17 9.08 34.87 -44.37
N VAL A 18 9.18 33.57 -44.08
CA VAL A 18 8.68 32.96 -42.83
C VAL A 18 9.37 33.59 -41.62
N LYS A 19 10.70 33.73 -41.65
CA LYS A 19 11.48 34.38 -40.59
C LYS A 19 11.06 35.84 -40.39
N ASN A 20 10.87 36.61 -41.46
CA ASN A 20 10.45 38.01 -41.38
C ASN A 20 9.00 38.16 -40.86
N SER A 21 8.09 37.27 -41.27
CA SER A 21 6.73 37.21 -40.73
C SER A 21 6.73 36.86 -39.25
N PHE A 22 7.57 35.91 -38.83
CA PHE A 22 7.74 35.54 -37.42
C PHE A 22 8.29 36.71 -36.58
N LEU A 23 9.29 37.44 -37.10
CA LEU A 23 9.85 38.63 -36.44
C LEU A 23 8.80 39.74 -36.27
N LYS A 24 7.96 39.99 -37.28
CA LYS A 24 6.85 40.96 -37.18
C LYS A 24 5.82 40.54 -36.13
N ILE A 25 5.52 39.25 -36.01
CA ILE A 25 4.62 38.73 -34.98
C ILE A 25 5.23 38.95 -33.59
N ILE A 26 6.52 38.62 -33.41
CA ILE A 26 7.23 38.87 -32.15
C ILE A 26 7.18 40.35 -31.76
N GLU A 27 7.41 41.25 -32.71
CA GLU A 27 7.37 42.69 -32.46
C GLU A 27 5.97 43.15 -32.02
N LYS A 28 4.92 42.68 -32.71
CA LYS A 28 3.53 42.94 -32.30
C LYS A 28 3.23 42.43 -30.89
N ILE A 29 3.71 41.22 -30.54
CA ILE A 29 3.57 40.65 -29.20
C ILE A 29 4.32 41.51 -28.16
N LYS A 30 5.54 41.97 -28.46
CA LYS A 30 6.31 42.85 -27.57
C LYS A 30 5.61 44.17 -27.33
N VAL A 31 5.11 44.83 -28.39
CA VAL A 31 4.36 46.09 -28.28
C VAL A 31 3.09 45.89 -27.46
N TRP A 32 2.32 44.83 -27.77
CA TRP A 32 1.11 44.48 -27.03
C TRP A 32 1.40 44.20 -25.55
N GLY A 33 2.43 43.41 -25.26
CA GLY A 33 2.84 43.05 -23.91
C GLY A 33 3.35 44.25 -23.11
N ASN A 34 4.10 45.15 -23.74
CA ASN A 34 4.53 46.39 -23.12
C ASN A 34 3.33 47.31 -22.81
N ARG A 35 2.41 47.47 -23.76
CA ARG A 35 1.17 48.26 -23.56
C ARG A 35 0.35 47.73 -22.39
N ASN A 36 0.17 46.42 -22.31
CA ASN A 36 -0.75 45.79 -21.36
C ASN A 36 -0.12 45.45 -20.01
N TYR A 37 1.17 45.10 -19.95
CA TYR A 37 1.80 44.57 -18.73
C TYR A 37 3.00 45.37 -18.22
N LYS A 38 3.43 46.47 -18.84
CA LYS A 38 4.49 47.33 -18.27
C LYS A 38 4.11 47.78 -16.85
N GLY A 39 5.00 47.61 -15.88
CA GLY A 39 4.74 47.98 -14.49
C GLY A 39 4.02 46.93 -13.63
N THR A 40 3.62 45.78 -14.19
CA THR A 40 3.05 44.65 -13.42
C THR A 40 4.09 43.82 -12.66
N GLY A 41 5.40 44.02 -12.90
CA GLY A 41 6.44 43.18 -12.31
C GLY A 41 6.65 43.34 -10.79
N LYS A 42 6.39 44.53 -10.23
CA LYS A 42 6.51 44.76 -8.77
C LYS A 42 5.49 43.96 -7.94
N PRO A 43 4.17 44.06 -8.20
CA PRO A 43 3.18 43.27 -7.47
C PRO A 43 3.32 41.77 -7.76
N LEU A 44 3.81 41.41 -8.95
CA LEU A 44 4.06 40.01 -9.29
C LEU A 44 5.10 39.38 -8.38
N ALA A 45 6.23 40.07 -8.15
CA ALA A 45 7.30 39.58 -7.27
C ALA A 45 6.84 39.44 -5.81
N LEU A 46 6.00 40.36 -5.32
CA LEU A 46 5.46 40.24 -3.97
C LEU A 46 4.51 39.04 -3.85
N PHE A 47 3.69 38.83 -4.87
CA PHE A 47 2.72 37.75 -4.88
C PHE A 47 3.39 36.37 -4.99
N THR A 48 4.46 36.26 -5.78
CA THR A 48 5.27 35.04 -5.85
C THR A 48 5.98 34.74 -4.53
N ASP A 49 6.44 35.75 -3.77
CA ASP A 49 6.92 35.53 -2.39
C ASP A 49 5.81 34.93 -1.51
N ILE A 50 4.59 35.46 -1.62
CA ILE A 50 3.44 35.00 -0.82
C ILE A 50 3.14 33.53 -1.16
N ILE A 51 3.04 33.19 -2.43
CA ILE A 51 2.79 31.79 -2.83
C ILE A 51 3.92 30.89 -2.34
N THR A 52 5.17 31.25 -2.60
CA THR A 52 6.32 30.44 -2.20
C THR A 52 6.37 30.26 -0.69
N GLY A 53 6.09 31.33 0.07
CA GLY A 53 5.95 31.28 1.52
C GLY A 53 4.83 30.34 1.97
N ILE A 54 3.66 30.37 1.32
CA ILE A 54 2.54 29.45 1.62
C ILE A 54 2.97 28.00 1.37
N LEU A 55 3.52 27.72 0.20
CA LEU A 55 3.95 26.38 -0.20
C LEU A 55 4.99 25.80 0.77
N LEU A 56 6.02 26.59 1.12
CA LEU A 56 7.02 26.18 2.09
C LEU A 56 6.44 26.03 3.51
N ALA A 57 5.48 26.88 3.90
CA ALA A 57 4.82 26.77 5.20
C ALA A 57 3.94 25.52 5.33
N LEU A 58 3.34 25.05 4.24
CA LEU A 58 2.57 23.79 4.23
C LEU A 58 3.44 22.58 4.63
N MET A 59 4.73 22.60 4.32
CA MET A 59 5.67 21.53 4.69
C MET A 59 5.93 21.45 6.20
N LEU A 60 5.58 22.49 6.96
CA LEU A 60 5.80 22.60 8.40
C LEU A 60 4.53 22.35 9.24
N LEU A 61 3.44 21.90 8.60
CA LEU A 61 2.19 21.56 9.28
C LEU A 61 2.34 20.42 10.29
N ASN A 62 3.32 19.54 10.10
CA ASN A 62 3.62 18.39 10.97
C ASN A 62 4.74 18.68 11.98
N SER A 63 4.93 19.94 12.35
CA SER A 63 5.96 20.38 13.33
C SER A 63 5.62 20.05 14.78
N GLY A 64 4.36 19.69 15.07
CA GLY A 64 3.82 19.48 16.41
C GLY A 64 3.17 20.72 17.03
N LEU A 65 3.24 21.88 16.36
CA LEU A 65 2.48 23.07 16.72
C LEU A 65 1.01 22.95 16.27
N PRO A 66 0.07 23.68 16.90
CA PRO A 66 -1.29 23.81 16.37
C PRO A 66 -1.24 24.25 14.90
N LYS A 67 -1.90 23.50 14.00
CA LYS A 67 -1.71 23.62 12.54
C LYS A 67 -1.75 25.06 12.01
N LEU A 68 -2.74 25.84 12.43
CA LEU A 68 -2.88 27.24 12.02
C LEU A 68 -1.73 28.12 12.52
N LEU A 69 -1.32 27.96 13.78
CA LEU A 69 -0.22 28.72 14.37
C LEU A 69 1.11 28.36 13.72
N GLY A 70 1.39 27.06 13.58
CA GLY A 70 2.60 26.57 12.90
C GLY A 70 2.69 27.09 11.47
N PHE A 71 1.58 27.04 10.72
CA PHE A 71 1.49 27.59 9.38
C PHE A 71 1.77 29.10 9.35
N LEU A 72 1.12 29.90 10.19
CA LEU A 72 1.27 31.36 10.19
C LEU A 72 2.70 31.79 10.56
N LEU A 73 3.32 31.12 11.54
CA LEU A 73 4.71 31.38 11.94
C LEU A 73 5.68 31.01 10.82
N ALA A 74 5.54 29.80 10.26
CA ALA A 74 6.34 29.34 9.13
C ALA A 74 6.22 30.30 7.95
N PHE A 75 4.99 30.63 7.55
CA PHE A 75 4.70 31.57 6.48
C PHE A 75 5.35 32.93 6.72
N GLY A 76 5.17 33.51 7.91
CA GLY A 76 5.74 34.82 8.26
C GLY A 76 7.26 34.83 8.17
N ILE A 77 7.93 33.84 8.74
CA ILE A 77 9.39 33.72 8.72
C ILE A 77 9.90 33.53 7.28
N LEU A 78 9.33 32.56 6.55
CA LEU A 78 9.75 32.24 5.18
C LEU A 78 9.49 33.41 4.24
N PHE A 79 8.35 34.09 4.37
CA PHE A 79 8.04 35.30 3.61
C PHE A 79 9.06 36.40 3.88
N LEU A 80 9.42 36.66 5.14
CA LEU A 80 10.45 37.65 5.49
C LEU A 80 11.83 37.26 4.93
N LEU A 81 12.20 35.98 4.98
CA LEU A 81 13.45 35.48 4.42
C LEU A 81 13.51 35.62 2.89
N LEU A 82 12.44 35.29 2.18
CA LEU A 82 12.33 35.50 0.73
C LEU A 82 12.45 36.99 0.38
N ASN A 83 11.81 37.85 1.16
CA ASN A 83 11.92 39.31 1.02
C ASN A 83 13.35 39.81 1.25
N LEU A 84 14.04 39.30 2.27
CA LEU A 84 15.43 39.64 2.57
C LEU A 84 16.35 39.17 1.45
N LEU A 85 16.18 37.92 0.99
CA LEU A 85 16.92 37.35 -0.13
C LEU A 85 16.73 38.20 -1.39
N ARG A 86 15.50 38.68 -1.66
CA ARG A 86 15.23 39.60 -2.76
C ARG A 86 16.00 40.92 -2.62
N ILE A 87 16.00 41.52 -1.43
CA ILE A 87 16.71 42.79 -1.17
C ILE A 87 18.22 42.62 -1.38
N ILE A 88 18.79 41.46 -1.02
CA ILE A 88 20.23 41.17 -1.12
C ILE A 88 20.64 40.75 -2.54
N LEU A 89 19.87 39.87 -3.20
CA LEU A 89 20.21 39.33 -4.51
C LEU A 89 19.96 40.30 -5.66
N LEU A 90 18.94 41.18 -5.59
CA LEU A 90 18.64 42.12 -6.67
C LEU A 90 19.81 43.10 -6.96
N PRO A 91 20.51 43.66 -5.96
CA PRO A 91 21.73 44.45 -6.19
C PRO A 91 22.87 43.65 -6.82
N ILE A 92 23.11 42.41 -6.35
CA ILE A 92 24.23 41.56 -6.80
C ILE A 92 24.01 41.11 -8.26
N ALA A 93 22.80 40.67 -8.59
CA ALA A 93 22.42 40.26 -9.95
C ALA A 93 22.52 41.42 -10.96
N LYS A 94 22.34 42.66 -10.50
CA LYS A 94 22.52 43.88 -11.31
C LYS A 94 23.97 44.06 -11.76
N LEU A 95 24.94 43.71 -10.89
CA LEU A 95 26.36 43.79 -11.21
C LEU A 95 26.79 42.67 -12.17
N ALA A 96 26.25 41.46 -12.01
CA ALA A 96 26.76 40.29 -12.71
C ALA A 96 26.28 40.14 -14.16
N TRP A 97 24.99 40.34 -14.46
CA TRP A 97 24.39 39.71 -15.67
C TRP A 97 23.79 40.66 -16.72
N LYS A 98 23.90 42.00 -16.59
CA LYS A 98 23.31 43.00 -17.51
C LYS A 98 21.79 42.83 -17.80
N LEU A 99 21.12 41.88 -17.16
CA LEU A 99 19.67 41.67 -17.19
C LEU A 99 19.02 42.50 -16.08
N SER A 100 17.72 42.77 -16.23
CA SER A 100 16.93 43.37 -15.15
C SER A 100 16.95 42.42 -13.93
N PRO A 101 17.45 42.85 -12.75
CA PRO A 101 17.50 42.00 -11.56
C PRO A 101 16.12 41.45 -11.18
N ARG A 102 15.07 42.24 -11.42
CA ARG A 102 13.68 41.83 -11.20
C ARG A 102 13.27 40.66 -12.09
N SER A 103 13.82 40.61 -13.31
CA SER A 103 13.54 39.52 -14.24
C SER A 103 14.23 38.24 -13.80
N ILE A 104 15.47 38.33 -13.29
CA ILE A 104 16.19 37.18 -12.74
C ILE A 104 15.46 36.64 -11.51
N TYR A 105 15.08 37.50 -10.58
CA TYR A 105 14.34 37.13 -9.37
C TYR A 105 13.02 36.43 -9.69
N LEU A 106 12.20 37.02 -10.56
CA LEU A 106 10.94 36.42 -11.00
C LEU A 106 11.17 35.06 -11.69
N THR A 107 12.20 34.92 -12.51
CA THR A 107 12.51 33.62 -13.14
C THR A 107 12.88 32.58 -12.10
N VAL A 108 13.66 32.93 -11.08
CA VAL A 108 14.05 32.02 -9.99
C VAL A 108 12.83 31.59 -9.18
N GLU A 109 11.97 32.52 -8.76
CA GLU A 109 10.76 32.16 -8.01
C GLU A 109 9.78 31.33 -8.84
N LEU A 110 9.62 31.63 -10.12
CA LEU A 110 8.78 30.83 -10.99
C LEU A 110 9.35 29.45 -11.24
N PHE A 111 10.67 29.33 -11.29
CA PHE A 111 11.32 28.03 -11.29
C PHE A 111 11.02 27.28 -10.00
N TRP A 112 11.11 27.90 -8.82
CA TRP A 112 10.76 27.26 -7.55
C TRP A 112 9.30 26.82 -7.46
N VAL A 113 8.35 27.69 -7.83
CA VAL A 113 6.92 27.34 -7.83
C VAL A 113 6.65 26.23 -8.85
N LEU A 114 7.30 26.27 -10.02
CA LEU A 114 7.18 25.22 -11.03
C LEU A 114 7.74 23.90 -10.51
N THR A 115 8.95 23.88 -9.95
CA THR A 115 9.59 22.70 -9.37
C THR A 115 8.73 22.13 -8.26
N TYR A 116 8.16 22.97 -7.39
CA TYR A 116 7.30 22.51 -6.31
C TYR A 116 5.98 21.91 -6.81
N LEU A 117 5.29 22.57 -7.73
CA LEU A 117 4.07 22.01 -8.34
C LEU A 117 4.35 20.76 -9.16
N TRP A 118 5.52 20.70 -9.79
CA TRP A 118 5.98 19.52 -10.49
C TRP A 118 6.27 18.39 -9.50
N GLU A 119 6.97 18.64 -8.39
CA GLU A 119 7.26 17.64 -7.35
C GLU A 119 5.99 17.06 -6.72
N ILE A 120 5.01 17.92 -6.42
CA ILE A 120 3.66 17.50 -5.99
C ILE A 120 3.03 16.57 -7.01
N SER A 121 3.13 16.92 -8.29
CA SER A 121 2.48 16.19 -9.39
C SER A 121 3.27 14.93 -9.83
N LEU A 122 4.57 14.86 -9.54
CA LEU A 122 5.44 13.69 -9.77
C LEU A 122 5.14 12.57 -8.80
N SER A 123 4.86 12.95 -7.55
CA SER A 123 4.58 12.03 -6.45
C SER A 123 3.21 11.32 -6.60
N SER A 124 2.59 11.42 -7.79
CA SER A 124 1.20 11.04 -8.04
C SER A 124 1.01 10.13 -9.25
N GLY A 125 1.81 9.08 -9.44
CA GLY A 125 1.41 7.97 -10.31
C GLY A 125 2.48 7.39 -11.21
N GLY A 126 3.72 7.27 -10.74
CA GLY A 126 4.80 6.60 -11.45
C GLY A 126 5.16 7.24 -12.81
N ASN A 127 5.89 6.50 -13.64
CA ASN A 127 6.47 7.02 -14.89
C ASN A 127 5.42 7.48 -15.91
N SER A 128 4.22 6.90 -15.94
CA SER A 128 3.18 7.23 -16.91
C SER A 128 2.60 8.65 -16.71
N THR A 129 2.63 9.16 -15.48
CA THR A 129 2.11 10.50 -15.13
C THR A 129 3.18 11.60 -15.19
N TYR A 130 4.45 11.26 -15.44
CA TYR A 130 5.57 12.20 -15.45
C TYR A 130 5.36 13.38 -16.41
N THR A 131 5.12 13.12 -17.70
CA THR A 131 4.91 14.19 -18.69
C THR A 131 3.63 15.00 -18.42
N PRO A 132 2.47 14.36 -18.14
CA PRO A 132 1.26 15.06 -17.71
C PRO A 132 1.47 15.98 -16.50
N SER A 133 2.26 15.54 -15.52
CA SER A 133 2.58 16.31 -14.30
C SER A 133 3.30 17.62 -14.62
N GLN A 134 4.31 17.57 -15.50
CA GLN A 134 5.05 18.75 -15.96
C GLN A 134 4.16 19.73 -16.70
N LEU A 135 3.33 19.22 -17.63
CA LEU A 135 2.41 20.05 -18.40
C LEU A 135 1.39 20.73 -17.49
N LEU A 136 0.81 20.00 -16.53
CA LEU A 136 -0.11 20.56 -15.56
C LEU A 136 0.54 21.69 -14.75
N ALA A 137 1.74 21.44 -14.19
CA ALA A 137 2.47 22.44 -13.42
C ALA A 137 2.74 23.72 -14.25
N ILE A 138 3.22 23.56 -15.50
CA ILE A 138 3.46 24.68 -16.43
C ILE A 138 2.16 25.45 -16.69
N ILE A 139 1.07 24.76 -17.00
CA ILE A 139 -0.23 25.38 -17.31
C ILE A 139 -0.75 26.18 -16.10
N LEU A 140 -0.70 25.60 -14.90
CA LEU A 140 -1.17 26.26 -13.67
C LEU A 140 -0.33 27.48 -13.32
N VAL A 141 1.00 27.38 -13.40
CA VAL A 141 1.90 28.53 -13.16
C VAL A 141 1.65 29.65 -14.17
N LEU A 142 1.56 29.33 -15.46
CA LEU A 142 1.33 30.33 -16.51
C LEU A 142 -0.05 30.98 -16.39
N ALA A 143 -1.09 30.19 -16.10
CA ALA A 143 -2.43 30.71 -15.87
C ALA A 143 -2.45 31.66 -14.66
N LEU A 144 -1.89 31.24 -13.52
CA LEU A 144 -1.84 32.05 -12.31
C LEU A 144 -1.07 33.36 -12.53
N LEU A 145 0.07 33.29 -13.21
CA LEU A 145 0.86 34.46 -13.64
C LEU A 145 0.06 35.44 -14.48
N LEU A 146 -0.62 34.93 -15.52
CA LEU A 146 -1.44 35.74 -16.41
C LEU A 146 -2.63 36.35 -15.67
N PHE A 147 -3.22 35.62 -14.73
CA PHE A 147 -4.31 36.09 -13.89
C PHE A 147 -3.87 37.30 -13.04
N ILE A 148 -2.80 37.17 -12.25
CA ILE A 148 -2.31 38.26 -11.38
C ILE A 148 -1.94 39.49 -12.21
N ARG A 149 -1.21 39.30 -13.31
CA ARG A 149 -0.76 40.41 -14.15
C ARG A 149 -1.93 41.12 -14.82
N SER A 150 -2.92 40.36 -15.30
CA SER A 150 -4.12 40.94 -15.94
C SER A 150 -5.00 41.63 -14.91
N PHE A 151 -5.20 41.02 -13.74
CA PHE A 151 -5.95 41.60 -12.63
C PHE A 151 -5.34 42.94 -12.19
N TYR A 152 -4.03 42.98 -11.93
CA TYR A 152 -3.35 44.22 -11.57
C TYR A 152 -3.38 45.27 -12.69
N ALA A 153 -3.24 44.84 -13.95
CA ALA A 153 -3.31 45.76 -15.10
C ALA A 153 -4.69 46.40 -15.24
N ILE A 154 -5.79 45.66 -15.05
CA ILE A 154 -7.16 46.19 -15.12
C ILE A 154 -7.46 47.07 -13.92
N PHE A 155 -7.34 46.53 -12.70
CA PHE A 155 -7.92 47.16 -11.53
C PHE A 155 -7.00 48.23 -10.91
N ARG A 156 -5.67 48.07 -11.01
CA ARG A 156 -4.73 49.05 -10.45
C ARG A 156 -4.17 50.01 -11.49
N LEU A 157 -3.79 49.49 -12.66
CA LEU A 157 -3.25 50.31 -13.76
C LEU A 157 -4.32 50.83 -14.72
N HIS A 158 -5.60 50.49 -14.52
CA HIS A 158 -6.74 50.97 -15.29
C HIS A 158 -6.65 50.69 -16.81
N ARG A 159 -5.98 49.59 -17.20
CA ARG A 159 -5.83 49.19 -18.61
C ARG A 159 -7.03 48.36 -19.05
N LYS A 160 -7.73 48.82 -20.09
CA LYS A 160 -8.98 48.19 -20.56
C LYS A 160 -8.90 47.80 -22.03
N THR A 161 -8.04 46.84 -22.38
CA THR A 161 -8.02 46.26 -23.73
C THR A 161 -8.86 44.98 -23.78
N PRO A 162 -9.63 44.71 -24.86
CA PRO A 162 -10.46 43.50 -24.96
C PRO A 162 -9.66 42.20 -24.78
N SER A 163 -8.47 42.13 -25.38
CA SER A 163 -7.55 41.00 -25.22
C SER A 163 -7.14 40.72 -23.77
N LEU A 164 -7.03 41.76 -22.94
CA LEU A 164 -6.62 41.64 -21.56
C LEU A 164 -7.78 41.16 -20.66
N LEU A 165 -9.01 41.55 -20.99
CA LEU A 165 -10.21 41.01 -20.34
C LEU A 165 -10.39 39.52 -20.66
N ILE A 166 -10.20 39.12 -21.93
CA ILE A 166 -10.23 37.71 -22.34
C ILE A 166 -9.18 36.90 -21.58
N LEU A 167 -7.94 37.39 -21.51
CA LEU A 167 -6.88 36.73 -20.76
C LEU A 167 -7.18 36.65 -19.26
N LEU A 168 -7.76 37.68 -18.65
CA LEU A 168 -8.17 37.64 -17.26
C LEU A 168 -9.21 36.54 -17.02
N ILE A 169 -10.26 36.46 -17.85
CA ILE A 169 -11.32 35.46 -17.71
C ILE A 169 -10.77 34.05 -17.92
N LEU A 170 -9.99 33.83 -18.98
CA LEU A 170 -9.42 32.51 -19.28
C LEU A 170 -8.46 32.05 -18.16
N SER A 171 -7.58 32.94 -17.71
CA SER A 171 -6.63 32.62 -16.64
C SER A 171 -7.32 32.42 -15.28
N LEU A 172 -8.38 33.18 -14.98
CA LEU A 172 -9.22 32.96 -13.80
C LEU A 172 -9.89 31.59 -13.86
N PHE A 173 -10.47 31.21 -15.00
CA PHE A 173 -11.11 29.91 -15.18
C PHE A 173 -10.11 28.77 -15.00
N ILE A 174 -8.94 28.82 -15.66
CA ILE A 174 -7.92 27.77 -15.54
C ILE A 174 -7.38 27.70 -14.11
N THR A 175 -7.10 28.83 -13.47
CA THR A 175 -6.62 28.87 -12.08
C THR A 175 -7.68 28.31 -11.11
N GLY A 176 -8.94 28.69 -11.30
CA GLY A 176 -10.06 28.19 -10.50
C GLY A 176 -10.28 26.69 -10.67
N ALA A 177 -10.29 26.20 -11.92
CA ALA A 177 -10.40 24.79 -12.23
C ALA A 177 -9.21 23.99 -11.67
N GLY A 178 -8.00 24.51 -11.78
CA GLY A 178 -6.80 23.91 -11.18
C GLY A 178 -6.85 23.85 -9.66
N THR A 179 -7.37 24.89 -9.01
CA THR A 179 -7.56 24.91 -7.55
C THR A 179 -8.60 23.88 -7.12
N LEU A 180 -9.74 23.82 -7.81
CA LEU A 180 -10.78 22.81 -7.55
C LEU A 180 -10.24 21.39 -7.79
N PHE A 181 -9.42 21.21 -8.83
CA PHE A 181 -8.75 19.95 -9.12
C PHE A 181 -7.83 19.53 -7.97
N LEU A 182 -6.97 20.43 -7.46
CA LEU A 182 -6.04 20.12 -6.37
C LEU A 182 -6.77 19.87 -5.04
N VAL A 183 -7.81 20.64 -4.72
CA VAL A 183 -8.50 20.56 -3.41
C VAL A 183 -9.59 19.49 -3.37
N GLY A 184 -10.18 19.11 -4.51
CA GLY A 184 -11.26 18.11 -4.55
C GLY A 184 -10.79 16.68 -4.30
N ASP A 185 -11.72 15.77 -4.00
CA ASP A 185 -11.40 14.35 -3.73
C ASP A 185 -10.95 13.55 -4.96
N GLY A 186 -11.05 14.14 -6.15
CA GLY A 186 -10.74 13.50 -7.43
C GLY A 186 -11.97 13.01 -8.18
N PHE A 187 -11.85 11.87 -8.85
CA PHE A 187 -12.81 11.38 -9.84
C PHE A 187 -13.33 9.99 -9.48
N SER A 188 -14.62 9.76 -9.71
CA SER A 188 -15.23 8.47 -9.46
C SER A 188 -14.84 7.46 -10.54
N TYR A 189 -14.39 6.28 -10.11
CA TYR A 189 -14.08 5.12 -10.93
C TYR A 189 -14.47 3.85 -10.14
N PRO A 190 -15.78 3.54 -10.03
CA PRO A 190 -16.28 2.50 -9.14
C PRO A 190 -16.20 1.11 -9.79
N TYR A 191 -15.00 0.66 -10.16
CA TYR A 191 -14.79 -0.64 -10.83
C TYR A 191 -15.26 -1.82 -9.97
N VAL A 192 -15.17 -1.70 -8.64
CA VAL A 192 -15.66 -2.69 -7.67
C VAL A 192 -17.10 -3.10 -7.96
N LYS A 193 -17.99 -2.17 -8.31
CA LYS A 193 -19.39 -2.48 -8.62
C LYS A 193 -19.54 -3.35 -9.87
N ALA A 194 -18.70 -3.14 -10.89
CA ALA A 194 -18.70 -3.95 -12.10
C ALA A 194 -18.20 -5.37 -11.79
N TYR A 195 -17.14 -5.50 -11.00
CA TYR A 195 -16.57 -6.80 -10.62
C TYR A 195 -17.53 -7.60 -9.73
N LEU A 196 -18.22 -6.94 -8.78
CA LEU A 196 -19.27 -7.57 -7.98
C LEU A 196 -20.48 -7.99 -8.81
N SER A 197 -20.76 -7.34 -9.94
CA SER A 197 -21.89 -7.72 -10.81
C SER A 197 -21.70 -9.07 -11.51
N ILE A 198 -20.47 -9.59 -11.55
CA ILE A 198 -20.13 -10.93 -12.06
C ILE A 198 -20.68 -12.02 -11.12
N GLN A 199 -20.94 -11.69 -9.85
CA GLN A 199 -21.55 -12.63 -8.91
C GLN A 199 -23.05 -12.82 -9.25
N LYS A 200 -23.41 -13.99 -9.80
CA LYS A 200 -24.81 -14.37 -10.09
C LYS A 200 -25.67 -14.44 -8.82
N GLU A 201 -25.05 -14.66 -7.64
CA GLU A 201 -25.72 -14.71 -6.35
C GLU A 201 -25.32 -13.49 -5.51
N ARG A 202 -26.20 -12.48 -5.46
CA ARG A 202 -26.11 -11.45 -4.43
C ARG A 202 -26.52 -12.06 -3.10
N GLN A 203 -25.60 -12.68 -2.37
CA GLN A 203 -25.78 -12.76 -0.93
C GLN A 203 -25.58 -11.33 -0.40
N ALA A 204 -26.68 -10.66 -0.07
CA ALA A 204 -26.61 -9.37 0.59
C ALA A 204 -25.89 -9.57 1.93
N SER A 205 -24.64 -9.10 2.06
CA SER A 205 -24.04 -8.99 3.38
C SER A 205 -24.89 -7.99 4.17
N VAL A 206 -25.56 -8.45 5.22
CA VAL A 206 -26.41 -7.60 6.07
C VAL A 206 -25.56 -6.65 6.94
N ILE A 207 -24.22 -6.82 6.91
CA ILE A 207 -23.25 -6.12 7.73
C ILE A 207 -22.92 -4.75 7.11
N ASN A 208 -23.91 -3.86 7.13
CA ASN A 208 -23.76 -2.43 6.87
C ASN A 208 -23.82 -1.60 8.18
N THR A 209 -23.86 -2.25 9.34
CA THR A 209 -24.16 -1.65 10.64
C THR A 209 -23.04 -1.85 11.66
N ASP A 210 -23.09 -1.07 12.75
CA ASP A 210 -22.18 -1.16 13.89
C ASP A 210 -21.96 -2.60 14.33
N LEU A 211 -20.70 -3.07 14.29
CA LEU A 211 -20.35 -4.39 14.78
C LEU A 211 -20.65 -4.47 16.27
N ALA A 212 -21.39 -5.51 16.66
CA ALA A 212 -21.64 -5.79 18.06
C ALA A 212 -20.31 -6.11 18.76
N PHE A 213 -20.11 -5.49 19.92
CA PHE A 213 -19.04 -5.88 20.83
C PHE A 213 -19.39 -7.24 21.46
N GLY A 214 -18.35 -7.97 21.87
CA GLY A 214 -18.49 -9.19 22.64
C GLY A 214 -19.09 -8.96 24.03
N PRO A 215 -19.38 -10.04 24.76
CA PRO A 215 -20.18 -9.99 25.99
C PRO A 215 -19.42 -9.39 27.20
N LEU A 216 -18.10 -9.20 27.10
CA LEU A 216 -17.28 -8.74 28.21
C LEU A 216 -17.21 -7.22 28.26
N LYS A 217 -17.42 -6.66 29.45
CA LYS A 217 -17.14 -5.24 29.72
C LYS A 217 -15.64 -4.99 29.61
N THR A 218 -15.25 -4.00 28.82
CA THR A 218 -13.86 -3.63 28.59
C THR A 218 -13.42 -2.47 29.46
N THR A 219 -12.12 -2.34 29.66
CA THR A 219 -11.46 -1.19 30.27
C THR A 219 -10.09 -0.99 29.61
N SER A 220 -9.41 0.12 29.93
CA SER A 220 -8.07 0.39 29.40
C SER A 220 -7.18 1.08 30.42
N ILE A 221 -5.87 0.93 30.24
CA ILE A 221 -4.85 1.61 31.04
C ILE A 221 -3.66 1.98 30.15
N GLU A 222 -3.07 3.15 30.40
CA GLU A 222 -1.85 3.59 29.71
C GLU A 222 -0.64 3.41 30.62
N TYR A 223 0.48 3.02 30.02
CA TYR A 223 1.76 2.86 30.69
C TYR A 223 2.83 3.69 29.97
N GLY A 224 3.78 4.23 30.74
CA GLY A 224 4.80 5.13 30.22
C GLY A 224 5.68 5.74 31.31
N THR A 225 6.40 6.79 30.95
CA THR A 225 7.35 7.47 31.84
C THR A 225 6.77 8.77 32.38
N LYS A 226 6.42 8.79 33.68
CA LYS A 226 5.90 9.95 34.44
C LYS A 226 4.66 10.59 33.79
N GLU A 227 3.55 10.56 34.54
CA GLU A 227 2.19 11.06 34.22
C GLU A 227 1.19 9.96 33.81
N GLU A 228 1.66 8.80 33.34
CA GLU A 228 0.78 7.66 33.04
C GLU A 228 0.34 6.88 34.29
N ALA A 229 -0.76 6.12 34.14
CA ALA A 229 -1.36 5.32 35.21
C ALA A 229 -0.45 4.17 35.66
N LEU A 230 0.36 3.62 34.75
CA LEU A 230 1.40 2.64 35.05
C LEU A 230 2.78 3.21 34.66
N THR A 231 3.72 3.18 35.60
CA THR A 231 5.09 3.65 35.36
C THR A 231 5.95 2.53 34.79
N SER A 232 6.69 2.83 33.72
CA SER A 232 7.61 1.92 33.04
C SER A 232 9.04 2.49 32.96
N ARG A 233 9.98 1.66 32.51
CA ARG A 233 11.37 2.05 32.25
C ARG A 233 11.56 2.63 30.83
N THR A 234 12.80 2.98 30.50
CA THR A 234 13.22 3.37 29.15
C THR A 234 14.04 2.27 28.48
N ALA A 235 14.08 2.26 27.15
CA ALA A 235 14.93 1.42 26.32
C ALA A 235 16.03 2.26 25.65
N ASN A 236 17.21 1.65 25.46
CA ASN A 236 18.30 2.24 24.70
C ASN A 236 18.33 1.64 23.30
N LEU A 237 18.06 2.46 22.28
CA LEU A 237 17.99 2.03 20.89
C LEU A 237 19.19 2.47 20.05
N SER A 238 20.23 3.03 20.68
CA SER A 238 21.38 3.65 20.00
C SER A 238 22.16 2.68 19.10
N SER A 239 22.08 1.38 19.36
CA SER A 239 22.80 0.35 18.61
C SER A 239 22.10 -0.11 17.34
N TYR A 240 20.85 0.29 17.13
CA TYR A 240 19.99 -0.19 16.05
C TYR A 240 19.73 0.87 14.98
N VAL A 241 19.90 2.16 15.31
CA VAL A 241 19.58 3.26 14.39
C VAL A 241 20.75 4.20 14.24
N THR A 242 21.00 4.62 13.00
CA THR A 242 21.92 5.74 12.75
C THR A 242 21.26 7.05 13.20
N TYR A 243 21.81 7.66 14.26
CA TYR A 243 21.17 8.79 14.92
C TYR A 243 22.13 9.97 15.15
N GLU A 244 22.22 10.87 14.15
CA GLU A 244 23.17 11.98 14.14
C GLU A 244 22.63 13.27 13.49
N GLY A 245 23.49 14.29 13.40
CA GLY A 245 23.21 15.52 12.63
C GLY A 245 22.06 16.39 13.15
N LEU A 246 21.38 17.06 12.21
CA LEU A 246 20.25 17.96 12.50
C LEU A 246 19.01 17.18 12.94
N THR A 247 18.78 15.99 12.35
CA THR A 247 17.68 15.09 12.71
C THR A 247 17.72 14.73 14.19
N LYS A 248 18.90 14.40 14.72
CA LYS A 248 19.12 14.18 16.17
C LYS A 248 18.73 15.42 16.98
N LYS A 249 19.33 16.58 16.68
CA LYS A 249 19.14 17.82 17.46
C LYS A 249 17.68 18.24 17.55
N LEU A 250 16.95 18.20 16.44
CA LEU A 250 15.54 18.59 16.39
C LEU A 250 14.65 17.59 17.15
N ARG A 251 14.92 16.29 17.01
CA ARG A 251 14.17 15.23 17.69
C ARG A 251 14.40 15.26 19.21
N ASP A 252 15.66 15.36 19.64
CA ASP A 252 16.02 15.50 21.06
C ASP A 252 15.35 16.73 21.69
N PHE A 253 15.31 17.86 20.95
CA PHE A 253 14.67 19.09 21.41
C PHE A 253 13.16 18.91 21.59
N TYR A 254 12.49 18.24 20.65
CA TYR A 254 11.05 18.00 20.73
C TYR A 254 10.69 17.05 21.88
N TRP A 255 11.39 15.91 22.00
CA TRP A 255 11.07 14.89 23.00
C TRP A 255 11.63 15.19 24.40
N GLY A 256 12.66 16.03 24.50
CA GLY A 256 13.37 16.29 25.76
C GLY A 256 14.28 15.15 26.21
N HIS A 257 14.44 14.09 25.41
CA HIS A 257 15.34 12.97 25.64
C HIS A 257 15.91 12.44 24.32
N SER A 258 16.95 11.60 24.40
CA SER A 258 17.61 11.02 23.23
C SER A 258 17.28 9.54 23.04
N ILE A 259 17.84 8.94 21.99
CA ILE A 259 17.56 7.56 21.55
C ILE A 259 18.04 6.49 22.55
N ASP A 260 18.90 6.85 23.50
CA ASP A 260 19.35 5.98 24.60
C ASP A 260 18.33 5.85 25.74
N LYS A 261 17.27 6.67 25.74
CA LYS A 261 16.26 6.76 26.79
C LYS A 261 14.84 6.85 26.23
N VAL A 262 14.53 6.04 25.22
CA VAL A 262 13.18 6.00 24.64
C VAL A 262 12.20 5.38 25.65
N PRO A 263 11.08 6.02 26.00
CA PRO A 263 10.08 5.46 26.90
C PRO A 263 9.51 4.12 26.42
N ILE A 264 9.39 3.15 27.33
CA ILE A 264 8.56 1.95 27.10
C ILE A 264 7.12 2.36 27.35
N LYS A 265 6.37 2.69 26.30
CA LYS A 265 5.07 3.35 26.42
C LYS A 265 4.03 2.70 25.53
N GLY A 266 2.78 2.73 25.98
CA GLY A 266 1.66 2.23 25.20
C GLY A 266 0.33 2.25 25.94
N LYS A 267 -0.66 1.61 25.33
CA LYS A 267 -2.02 1.48 25.87
C LYS A 267 -2.48 0.04 25.84
N VAL A 268 -3.11 -0.39 26.92
CA VAL A 268 -3.66 -1.74 27.08
C VAL A 268 -5.18 -1.67 27.13
N TRP A 269 -5.88 -2.41 26.28
CA TRP A 269 -7.31 -2.69 26.37
C TRP A 269 -7.53 -4.13 26.81
N TYR A 270 -8.39 -4.33 27.80
CA TYR A 270 -8.57 -5.65 28.42
C TYR A 270 -9.97 -5.84 29.03
N PRO A 271 -10.42 -7.10 29.22
CA PRO A 271 -11.63 -7.40 29.97
C PRO A 271 -11.54 -6.91 31.42
N ALA A 272 -12.56 -6.20 31.90
CA ALA A 272 -12.58 -5.63 33.24
C ALA A 272 -12.48 -6.70 34.35
N LYS A 273 -12.98 -7.90 34.08
CA LYS A 273 -12.91 -9.07 34.97
C LYS A 273 -12.25 -10.23 34.23
N GLY A 274 -11.73 -11.20 34.98
CA GLY A 274 -11.04 -12.37 34.44
C GLY A 274 -9.52 -12.26 34.47
N LYS A 275 -8.87 -13.36 34.08
CA LYS A 275 -7.43 -13.62 34.16
C LYS A 275 -7.00 -14.48 32.98
N ASN A 276 -5.70 -14.52 32.68
CA ASN A 276 -5.07 -15.36 31.66
C ASN A 276 -5.75 -15.28 30.28
N TYR A 277 -6.01 -14.05 29.82
CA TYR A 277 -6.49 -13.83 28.46
C TYR A 277 -5.33 -13.82 27.47
N PRO A 278 -5.50 -14.39 26.27
CA PRO A 278 -4.50 -14.28 25.22
C PRO A 278 -4.19 -12.83 24.86
N VAL A 279 -2.95 -12.56 24.49
CA VAL A 279 -2.45 -11.20 24.34
C VAL A 279 -1.98 -10.94 22.92
N MET A 280 -2.45 -9.84 22.35
CA MET A 280 -1.95 -9.31 21.10
C MET A 280 -1.20 -8.00 21.36
N PHE A 281 0.08 -7.94 20.99
CA PHE A 281 0.83 -6.69 20.92
C PHE A 281 0.72 -6.10 19.52
N ILE A 282 0.45 -4.81 19.39
CA ILE A 282 0.36 -4.13 18.10
C ILE A 282 1.26 -2.90 18.02
N VAL A 283 2.07 -2.82 16.96
CA VAL A 283 2.96 -1.69 16.67
C VAL A 283 2.49 -0.93 15.42
N HIS A 284 2.57 0.40 15.45
CA HIS A 284 2.30 1.22 14.29
C HIS A 284 3.56 1.41 13.42
N GLY A 285 3.39 1.72 12.14
CA GLY A 285 4.52 2.04 11.27
C GLY A 285 4.94 3.50 11.30
N ASN A 286 5.75 3.88 10.31
CA ASN A 286 6.24 5.24 10.18
C ASN A 286 5.10 6.21 9.84
N HIS A 287 5.04 7.30 10.59
CA HIS A 287 4.13 8.42 10.34
C HIS A 287 4.81 9.71 10.83
N SER A 288 4.08 10.80 11.08
CA SER A 288 4.64 11.92 11.86
C SER A 288 4.91 11.47 13.30
N MET A 289 6.09 11.78 13.84
CA MET A 289 6.40 11.54 15.27
C MET A 289 5.53 12.36 16.24
N THR A 290 4.80 13.35 15.73
CA THR A 290 3.92 14.23 16.53
C THR A 290 2.49 13.72 16.63
N THR A 291 2.19 12.59 15.99
CA THR A 291 0.88 11.94 16.02
C THR A 291 0.92 10.75 16.97
N ASP A 292 0.00 10.69 17.94
CA ASP A 292 -0.19 9.55 18.86
C ASP A 292 -0.70 8.30 18.13
N SER A 293 0.14 7.69 17.31
CA SER A 293 -0.24 6.65 16.36
C SER A 293 -0.69 5.36 17.07
N TYR A 294 -0.12 5.05 18.24
CA TYR A 294 -0.54 3.91 19.07
C TYR A 294 -2.00 4.00 19.56
N LEU A 295 -2.56 5.21 19.70
CA LEU A 295 -3.97 5.38 20.06
C LEU A 295 -4.92 5.11 18.89
N GLY A 296 -4.40 5.04 17.66
CA GLY A 296 -5.18 4.83 16.45
C GLY A 296 -5.90 3.48 16.38
N TYR A 297 -5.47 2.50 17.18
CA TYR A 297 -6.07 1.17 17.25
C TYR A 297 -7.11 1.02 18.35
N SER A 298 -7.55 2.10 19.01
CA SER A 298 -8.56 2.04 20.09
C SER A 298 -9.82 1.28 19.67
N TYR A 299 -10.31 1.53 18.45
CA TYR A 299 -11.49 0.85 17.90
C TYR A 299 -11.32 -0.68 17.85
N LEU A 300 -10.10 -1.15 17.54
CA LEU A 300 -9.73 -2.56 17.44
C LEU A 300 -9.46 -3.16 18.82
N GLY A 301 -8.71 -2.45 19.66
CA GLY A 301 -8.37 -2.87 21.03
C GLY A 301 -9.61 -3.07 21.90
N GLU A 302 -10.55 -2.12 21.89
CA GLU A 302 -11.81 -2.25 22.61
C GLU A 302 -12.67 -3.39 22.07
N TYR A 303 -12.69 -3.58 20.75
CA TYR A 303 -13.46 -4.65 20.13
C TYR A 303 -12.93 -6.02 20.51
N LEU A 304 -11.63 -6.29 20.31
CA LEU A 304 -11.03 -7.58 20.67
C LEU A 304 -11.07 -7.82 22.19
N ALA A 305 -10.89 -6.79 23.02
CA ALA A 305 -11.03 -6.92 24.47
C ALA A 305 -12.43 -7.39 24.89
N SER A 306 -13.48 -6.99 24.17
CA SER A 306 -14.84 -7.45 24.47
C SER A 306 -15.07 -8.95 24.17
N PHE A 307 -14.20 -9.57 23.37
CA PHE A 307 -14.18 -11.00 23.03
C PHE A 307 -13.15 -11.82 23.84
N GLY A 308 -12.58 -11.23 24.90
CA GLY A 308 -11.67 -11.94 25.80
C GLY A 308 -10.22 -11.99 25.31
N TYR A 309 -9.75 -10.92 24.68
CA TYR A 309 -8.34 -10.70 24.36
C TYR A 309 -7.78 -9.54 25.16
N ILE A 310 -6.46 -9.48 25.34
CA ILE A 310 -5.78 -8.27 25.78
C ILE A 310 -5.03 -7.70 24.60
N VAL A 311 -5.23 -6.42 24.31
CA VAL A 311 -4.53 -5.73 23.22
C VAL A 311 -3.62 -4.68 23.82
N VAL A 312 -2.32 -4.78 23.53
CA VAL A 312 -1.31 -3.81 23.93
C VAL A 312 -0.83 -3.07 22.69
N SER A 313 -1.18 -1.79 22.52
CA SER A 313 -0.60 -0.97 21.46
C SER A 313 0.59 -0.18 21.96
N VAL A 314 1.74 -0.42 21.34
CA VAL A 314 3.03 0.17 21.70
C VAL A 314 3.24 1.49 20.96
N ASP A 315 3.74 2.50 21.67
CA ASP A 315 4.13 3.79 21.11
C ASP A 315 5.56 3.73 20.56
N GLU A 316 5.69 3.76 19.23
CA GLU A 316 6.96 3.82 18.52
C GLU A 316 7.18 5.20 17.88
N SER A 317 6.46 6.24 18.33
CA SER A 317 6.49 7.56 17.70
C SER A 317 7.89 8.20 17.72
N PHE A 318 8.76 7.82 18.66
CA PHE A 318 10.16 8.28 18.65
C PHE A 318 10.91 7.86 17.37
N LEU A 319 10.54 6.73 16.75
CA LEU A 319 11.18 6.20 15.54
C LEU A 319 10.56 6.73 14.23
N ASN A 320 9.49 7.52 14.33
CA ASN A 320 8.76 8.06 13.18
C ASN A 320 9.46 9.28 12.54
N GLY A 321 9.06 9.64 11.32
CA GLY A 321 9.56 10.80 10.59
C GLY A 321 9.22 12.15 11.25
N TYR A 322 10.08 13.15 11.05
CA TYR A 322 9.88 14.52 11.53
C TYR A 322 10.36 15.55 10.51
N ILE A 323 9.48 16.49 10.14
CA ILE A 323 9.76 17.61 9.20
C ILE A 323 10.59 17.12 7.99
N ASN A 324 10.00 16.20 7.22
CA ASN A 324 10.60 15.59 6.01
C ASN A 324 11.91 14.82 6.21
N ASN A 325 12.30 14.50 7.45
CA ASN A 325 13.44 13.63 7.75
C ASN A 325 12.99 12.37 8.50
N GLY A 326 13.26 11.20 7.91
CA GLY A 326 13.09 9.90 8.57
C GLY A 326 14.31 9.53 9.40
N LEU A 327 14.17 8.47 10.21
CA LEU A 327 15.31 7.66 10.61
C LEU A 327 15.54 6.61 9.50
N SER A 328 16.77 6.16 9.34
CA SER A 328 17.14 5.13 8.36
C SER A 328 17.47 3.84 9.09
N GLY A 329 16.98 2.71 8.56
CA GLY A 329 17.26 1.37 9.07
C GLY A 329 16.79 1.18 10.51
N GLU A 330 15.56 1.56 10.84
CA GLU A 330 15.05 1.56 12.20
C GLU A 330 14.06 0.43 12.53
N ASN A 331 13.76 -0.46 11.57
CA ASN A 331 12.78 -1.53 11.77
C ASN A 331 13.25 -2.59 12.78
N ASP A 332 14.56 -2.81 12.90
CA ASP A 332 15.14 -3.62 13.97
C ASP A 332 15.04 -2.92 15.34
N ALA A 333 15.16 -1.60 15.41
CA ALA A 333 14.93 -0.82 16.61
C ALA A 333 13.46 -0.88 17.07
N ARG A 334 12.51 -0.86 16.12
CA ARG A 334 11.08 -1.10 16.37
C ARG A 334 10.86 -2.49 16.96
N ALA A 335 11.43 -3.52 16.34
CA ALA A 335 11.36 -4.89 16.84
C ALA A 335 11.90 -5.02 18.28
N ILE A 336 13.03 -4.38 18.58
CA ILE A 336 13.61 -4.36 19.94
C ILE A 336 12.70 -3.60 20.91
N LEU A 337 12.18 -2.43 20.52
CA LEU A 337 11.27 -1.66 21.36
C LEU A 337 10.00 -2.46 21.68
N LEU A 338 9.43 -3.17 20.71
CA LEU A 338 8.32 -4.10 20.91
C LEU A 338 8.66 -5.19 21.94
N LEU A 339 9.79 -5.88 21.76
CA LEU A 339 10.20 -6.96 22.67
C LEU A 339 10.49 -6.46 24.09
N GLU A 340 11.04 -5.24 24.25
CA GLU A 340 11.23 -4.60 25.55
C GLU A 340 9.89 -4.21 26.20
N ASN A 341 8.90 -3.78 25.42
CA ASN A 341 7.52 -3.55 25.89
C ASN A 341 6.87 -4.86 26.38
N MET A 342 7.03 -5.95 25.63
CA MET A 342 6.53 -7.27 26.03
C MET A 342 7.13 -7.71 27.38
N ARG A 343 8.45 -7.53 27.56
CA ARG A 343 9.13 -7.84 28.83
C ARG A 343 8.61 -6.99 30.00
N GLU A 344 8.32 -5.70 29.77
CA GLU A 344 7.75 -4.84 30.82
C GLU A 344 6.33 -5.28 31.20
N MET A 345 5.49 -5.62 30.22
CA MET A 345 4.14 -6.12 30.47
C MET A 345 4.13 -7.49 31.15
N GLU A 346 5.08 -8.37 30.85
CA GLU A 346 5.23 -9.65 31.54
C GLU A 346 5.55 -9.45 33.03
N LYS A 347 6.48 -8.55 33.32
CA LYS A 347 6.82 -8.15 34.69
C LYS A 347 5.61 -7.58 35.43
N ASP A 348 4.85 -6.68 34.79
CA ASP A 348 3.64 -6.09 35.37
C ASP A 348 2.55 -7.14 35.63
N ASN A 349 2.41 -8.11 34.73
CA ASN A 349 1.49 -9.24 34.87
C ASN A 349 1.84 -10.15 36.06
N MET A 350 3.11 -10.19 36.48
CA MET A 350 3.58 -10.96 37.65
C MET A 350 3.57 -10.15 38.96
N LEU A 351 3.42 -8.82 38.91
CA LEU A 351 3.54 -7.96 40.07
C LEU A 351 2.22 -7.85 40.85
N LYS A 352 2.16 -8.47 42.03
CA LYS A 352 1.00 -8.37 42.92
C LYS A 352 0.68 -6.91 43.26
N GLY A 353 -0.57 -6.51 43.04
CA GLY A 353 -1.04 -5.13 43.25
C GLY A 353 -1.00 -4.27 41.99
N ASN A 354 -0.37 -4.73 40.91
CA ASN A 354 -0.51 -4.11 39.60
C ASN A 354 -1.94 -4.36 39.05
N PRO A 355 -2.61 -3.36 38.44
CA PRO A 355 -3.90 -3.52 37.76
C PRO A 355 -3.94 -4.65 36.71
N LEU A 356 -2.80 -4.99 36.12
CA LEU A 356 -2.64 -6.04 35.10
C LEU A 356 -2.23 -7.40 35.67
N TYR A 357 -2.10 -7.54 36.99
CA TYR A 357 -1.68 -8.76 37.65
C TYR A 357 -2.55 -9.98 37.25
N GLU A 358 -1.91 -11.02 36.74
CA GLU A 358 -2.49 -12.28 36.24
C GLU A 358 -3.54 -12.12 35.13
N LYS A 359 -3.56 -11.00 34.41
CA LYS A 359 -4.51 -10.78 33.32
C LYS A 359 -4.06 -11.40 32.00
N MET A 360 -2.76 -11.40 31.73
CA MET A 360 -2.15 -11.71 30.45
C MET A 360 -1.62 -13.15 30.41
N ASP A 361 -1.97 -13.91 29.37
CA ASP A 361 -1.38 -15.22 29.08
C ASP A 361 -0.24 -15.11 28.05
N PHE A 362 1.00 -15.12 28.55
CA PHE A 362 2.21 -15.07 27.72
C PHE A 362 2.53 -16.39 26.99
N ASN A 363 1.74 -17.45 27.17
CA ASN A 363 1.85 -18.67 26.36
C ASN A 363 1.07 -18.56 25.04
N ASN A 364 0.20 -17.56 24.90
CA ASN A 364 -0.68 -17.37 23.76
C ASN A 364 -0.52 -15.93 23.24
N LEU A 365 0.65 -15.66 22.65
CA LEU A 365 1.03 -14.35 22.15
C LEU A 365 0.81 -14.22 20.65
N THR A 366 0.21 -13.10 20.25
CA THR A 366 0.15 -12.65 18.86
C THR A 366 0.87 -11.31 18.73
N LEU A 367 1.66 -11.13 17.67
CA LEU A 367 2.21 -9.82 17.32
C LEU A 367 1.48 -9.29 16.08
N ALA A 368 1.10 -8.03 16.12
CA ALA A 368 0.47 -7.34 15.01
C ALA A 368 1.27 -6.07 14.68
N GLY A 369 1.30 -5.68 13.41
CA GLY A 369 2.10 -4.56 12.97
C GLY A 369 1.53 -3.93 11.71
N HIS A 370 1.54 -2.60 11.64
CA HIS A 370 1.09 -1.85 10.47
C HIS A 370 2.27 -1.22 9.73
N SER A 371 2.35 -1.31 8.39
CA SER A 371 3.40 -0.65 7.60
C SER A 371 4.80 -1.12 8.02
N ARG A 372 5.73 -0.22 8.34
CA ARG A 372 7.02 -0.59 8.95
C ARG A 372 6.90 -1.43 10.22
N GLY A 373 5.82 -1.25 10.99
CA GLY A 373 5.51 -2.08 12.14
C GLY A 373 5.19 -3.53 11.77
N GLY A 374 4.60 -3.76 10.59
CA GLY A 374 4.32 -5.10 10.07
C GLY A 374 5.59 -5.87 9.69
N GLU A 375 6.64 -5.17 9.26
CA GLU A 375 7.97 -5.77 9.10
C GLU A 375 8.63 -6.02 10.47
N ALA A 376 8.50 -5.05 11.39
CA ALA A 376 9.10 -5.12 12.73
C ALA A 376 8.62 -6.35 13.54
N ILE A 377 7.38 -6.80 13.38
CA ILE A 377 6.90 -8.01 14.07
C ILE A 377 7.58 -9.30 13.57
N ALA A 378 7.93 -9.38 12.28
CA ALA A 378 8.66 -10.52 11.73
C ALA A 378 10.11 -10.51 12.23
N ILE A 379 10.74 -9.34 12.24
CA ILE A 379 12.08 -9.16 12.82
C ILE A 379 12.08 -9.50 14.32
N ALA A 380 11.04 -9.09 15.06
CA ALA A 380 10.89 -9.41 16.48
C ALA A 380 10.73 -10.92 16.70
N ALA A 381 9.95 -11.61 15.86
CA ALA A 381 9.81 -13.06 15.90
C ALA A 381 11.15 -13.76 15.64
N LEU A 382 11.94 -13.30 14.66
CA LEU A 382 13.29 -13.81 14.41
C LEU A 382 14.21 -13.57 15.62
N TYR A 383 14.30 -12.33 16.12
CA TYR A 383 15.14 -11.96 17.27
C TYR A 383 14.78 -12.72 18.54
N ASN A 384 13.52 -13.10 18.70
CA ASN A 384 13.06 -13.94 19.80
C ASN A 384 13.69 -15.35 19.78
N THR A 385 14.08 -15.86 18.60
CA THR A 385 14.78 -17.15 18.45
C THR A 385 16.29 -17.05 18.68
N LEU A 386 16.89 -15.90 18.39
CA LEU A 386 18.33 -15.67 18.46
C LEU A 386 18.82 -15.51 19.90
N SER A 387 20.14 -15.59 20.09
CA SER A 387 20.82 -15.35 21.38
C SER A 387 21.65 -14.06 21.38
N VAL A 388 21.98 -13.56 20.20
CA VAL A 388 22.74 -12.31 19.97
C VAL A 388 22.23 -11.64 18.69
N LEU A 389 22.47 -10.34 18.56
CA LEU A 389 22.13 -9.58 17.36
C LEU A 389 22.97 -10.05 16.15
N PRO A 390 22.40 -10.20 14.95
CA PRO A 390 23.15 -10.64 13.77
C PRO A 390 24.35 -9.75 13.42
N GLU A 391 24.22 -8.44 13.58
CA GLU A 391 25.22 -7.43 13.21
C GLU A 391 26.27 -7.21 14.32
N ASN A 392 25.94 -7.58 15.56
CA ASN A 392 26.79 -7.32 16.71
C ASN A 392 26.63 -8.40 17.80
N GLY A 393 27.54 -9.37 17.80
CA GLY A 393 27.58 -10.46 18.77
C GLY A 393 27.76 -10.05 20.24
N ASN A 394 28.06 -8.79 20.55
CA ASN A 394 28.13 -8.28 21.93
C ASN A 394 26.76 -7.89 22.50
N ILE A 395 25.73 -7.80 21.65
CA ILE A 395 24.37 -7.48 22.07
C ILE A 395 23.60 -8.79 22.21
N HIS A 396 23.35 -9.19 23.46
CA HIS A 396 22.63 -10.43 23.77
C HIS A 396 21.12 -10.24 23.68
N LEU A 397 20.44 -11.21 23.06
CA LEU A 397 19.00 -11.30 22.96
C LEU A 397 18.49 -12.44 23.84
N ASN A 398 17.66 -12.12 24.84
CA ASN A 398 17.09 -13.09 25.78
C ASN A 398 15.61 -12.78 26.04
N TYR A 399 14.76 -13.06 25.04
CA TYR A 399 13.32 -12.84 25.09
C TYR A 399 12.56 -14.15 25.27
N LYS A 400 12.71 -15.11 24.34
CA LYS A 400 12.14 -16.47 24.42
C LYS A 400 10.62 -16.51 24.69
N PHE A 401 9.89 -15.53 24.18
CA PHE A 401 8.42 -15.48 24.24
C PHE A 401 7.78 -16.57 23.36
N ASN A 402 6.64 -17.10 23.78
CA ASN A 402 5.89 -18.10 23.01
C ASN A 402 4.96 -17.42 21.99
N ILE A 403 5.56 -16.85 20.94
CA ILE A 403 4.83 -16.17 19.86
C ILE A 403 4.19 -17.22 18.95
N LYS A 404 2.86 -17.20 18.83
CA LYS A 404 2.08 -18.17 18.04
C LYS A 404 1.67 -17.66 16.67
N SER A 405 1.43 -16.35 16.58
CA SER A 405 0.84 -15.77 15.38
C SER A 405 1.37 -14.37 15.12
N LEU A 406 1.43 -14.00 13.84
CA LEU A 406 1.77 -12.68 13.35
C LEU A 406 0.61 -12.12 12.50
N VAL A 407 0.33 -10.82 12.62
CA VAL A 407 -0.66 -10.10 11.83
C VAL A 407 -0.03 -8.86 11.21
N ALA A 408 0.28 -8.95 9.92
CA ALA A 408 0.89 -7.87 9.15
C ALA A 408 -0.19 -7.08 8.38
N ILE A 409 -0.38 -5.82 8.75
CA ILE A 409 -1.31 -4.91 8.11
C ILE A 409 -0.51 -3.98 7.21
N ALA A 410 -0.81 -3.98 5.91
CA ALA A 410 -0.14 -3.20 4.87
C ALA A 410 1.39 -3.07 5.07
N PRO A 411 2.11 -4.18 5.32
CA PRO A 411 3.48 -4.13 5.84
C PRO A 411 4.50 -3.68 4.79
N CYS A 412 5.62 -3.15 5.26
CA CYS A 412 6.85 -3.11 4.46
C CYS A 412 7.53 -4.49 4.44
N ALA A 413 8.48 -4.67 3.52
CA ALA A 413 9.43 -5.78 3.53
C ALA A 413 10.81 -5.25 3.12
N ASP A 414 11.88 -5.93 3.55
CA ASP A 414 13.28 -5.68 3.21
C ASP A 414 13.82 -4.25 3.51
N GLN A 415 13.16 -3.46 4.36
CA GLN A 415 13.76 -2.21 4.86
C GLN A 415 14.92 -2.52 5.82
N TYR A 416 14.84 -3.66 6.51
CA TYR A 416 15.92 -4.21 7.31
C TYR A 416 16.15 -5.68 6.93
N ARG A 417 17.40 -5.99 6.57
CA ARG A 417 17.83 -7.35 6.21
C ARG A 417 18.95 -7.80 7.15
N PRO A 418 18.67 -8.65 8.16
CA PRO A 418 19.66 -9.07 9.14
C PRO A 418 20.86 -9.73 8.47
N SER A 419 22.05 -9.16 8.66
CA SER A 419 23.28 -9.56 7.96
C SER A 419 23.14 -9.64 6.43
N GLY A 420 22.27 -8.83 5.85
CA GLY A 420 21.97 -8.80 4.41
C GLY A 420 21.14 -9.99 3.91
N ARG A 421 20.45 -10.71 4.80
CA ARG A 421 19.60 -11.87 4.47
C ARG A 421 18.12 -11.58 4.70
N ASP A 422 17.28 -12.42 4.15
CA ASP A 422 15.84 -12.35 4.33
C ASP A 422 15.44 -12.85 5.71
N VAL A 423 14.28 -12.40 6.19
CA VAL A 423 13.72 -12.83 7.47
C VAL A 423 12.88 -14.09 7.22
N GLU A 424 13.49 -15.25 7.45
CA GLU A 424 12.83 -16.55 7.36
C GLU A 424 12.28 -16.98 8.72
N LEU A 425 11.02 -17.39 8.76
CA LEU A 425 10.33 -17.88 9.96
C LEU A 425 9.85 -19.32 9.77
N LYS A 426 9.62 -20.04 10.87
CA LYS A 426 9.19 -21.44 10.85
C LYS A 426 8.05 -21.67 11.83
N ASP A 427 7.08 -22.48 11.41
CA ASP A 427 5.97 -22.96 12.25
C ASP A 427 5.24 -21.85 13.02
N ILE A 428 4.92 -20.74 12.33
CA ILE A 428 4.21 -19.60 12.90
C ILE A 428 2.99 -19.25 12.06
N ASN A 429 1.85 -18.96 12.69
CA ASN A 429 0.66 -18.51 11.95
C ASN A 429 0.87 -17.09 11.44
N TYR A 430 0.41 -16.78 10.22
CA TYR A 430 0.61 -15.46 9.64
C TYR A 430 -0.62 -14.95 8.89
N LEU A 431 -1.04 -13.72 9.20
CA LEU A 431 -2.11 -13.03 8.50
C LEU A 431 -1.58 -11.78 7.83
N LEU A 432 -1.79 -11.66 6.52
CA LEU A 432 -1.50 -10.47 5.74
C LEU A 432 -2.79 -9.74 5.35
N VAL A 433 -2.91 -8.45 5.65
CA VAL A 433 -4.06 -7.63 5.24
C VAL A 433 -3.56 -6.42 4.48
N HIS A 434 -4.00 -6.20 3.24
CA HIS A 434 -3.53 -5.09 2.40
C HIS A 434 -4.67 -4.43 1.62
N GLY A 435 -4.56 -3.14 1.34
CA GLY A 435 -5.56 -2.37 0.58
C GLY A 435 -5.13 -2.06 -0.86
N SER A 436 -6.05 -2.13 -1.82
CA SER A 436 -5.68 -1.92 -3.23
C SER A 436 -5.25 -0.50 -3.56
N ASN A 437 -5.72 0.48 -2.78
CA ASN A 437 -5.47 1.90 -2.98
C ASN A 437 -4.49 2.45 -1.94
N ASP A 438 -3.68 1.57 -1.35
CA ASP A 438 -2.54 1.95 -0.53
C ASP A 438 -1.55 2.79 -1.36
N GLN A 439 -1.17 3.95 -0.84
CA GLN A 439 -0.24 4.89 -1.49
C GLN A 439 1.06 5.11 -0.74
N ASP A 440 1.24 4.48 0.41
CA ASP A 440 2.52 4.45 1.13
C ASP A 440 3.28 3.18 0.74
N VAL A 441 2.57 2.06 0.67
CA VAL A 441 3.02 0.74 0.21
C VAL A 441 2.14 0.29 -0.95
N SER A 442 2.49 0.70 -2.18
CA SER A 442 1.59 0.63 -3.33
C SER A 442 1.29 -0.78 -3.87
N TYR A 443 2.04 -1.79 -3.46
CA TYR A 443 1.82 -3.20 -3.78
C TYR A 443 2.00 -4.04 -2.51
N MET A 444 1.53 -5.28 -2.51
CA MET A 444 1.50 -6.14 -1.33
C MET A 444 2.90 -6.66 -0.95
N MET A 445 3.80 -5.76 -0.53
CA MET A 445 5.19 -6.08 -0.13
C MET A 445 5.26 -7.21 0.91
N GLY A 446 4.24 -7.34 1.75
CA GLY A 446 4.13 -8.39 2.76
C GLY A 446 4.03 -9.82 2.22
N GLU A 447 3.73 -10.00 0.93
CA GLU A 447 3.71 -11.32 0.27
C GLU A 447 5.09 -11.99 0.34
N LYS A 448 6.18 -11.20 0.29
CA LYS A 448 7.53 -11.73 0.50
C LYS A 448 7.71 -12.38 1.87
N GLN A 449 7.21 -11.75 2.94
CA GLN A 449 7.30 -12.34 4.28
C GLN A 449 6.34 -13.53 4.44
N TYR A 450 5.18 -13.50 3.77
CA TYR A 450 4.24 -14.61 3.69
C TYR A 450 4.95 -15.86 3.10
N HIS A 451 5.58 -15.76 1.91
CA HIS A 451 6.35 -16.88 1.33
C HIS A 451 7.58 -17.30 2.13
N ASN A 452 8.17 -16.40 2.93
CA ASN A 452 9.33 -16.71 3.78
C ASN A 452 8.97 -17.40 5.11
N ILE A 453 7.81 -18.06 5.18
CA ILE A 453 7.40 -18.90 6.29
C ILE A 453 7.42 -20.36 5.85
N THR A 454 8.18 -21.19 6.54
CA THR A 454 8.20 -22.63 6.29
C THR A 454 7.40 -23.38 7.34
N PHE A 455 6.44 -24.20 6.91
CA PHE A 455 5.78 -25.16 7.78
C PHE A 455 6.50 -26.51 7.78
N THR A 456 6.83 -27.01 8.97
CA THR A 456 7.45 -28.34 9.14
C THR A 456 6.42 -29.47 9.27
N GLY A 457 5.13 -29.13 9.37
CA GLY A 457 4.03 -30.07 9.57
C GLY A 457 3.91 -30.61 11.01
N LYS A 458 4.69 -30.09 11.96
CA LYS A 458 4.66 -30.54 13.37
C LYS A 458 3.46 -30.02 14.15
N ASP A 459 3.09 -28.78 13.90
CA ASP A 459 2.00 -28.06 14.54
C ASP A 459 1.00 -27.62 13.48
N ASP A 460 -0.27 -27.56 13.85
CA ASP A 460 -1.36 -27.06 13.00
C ASP A 460 -1.27 -25.53 12.90
N ASN A 461 -0.45 -25.07 11.95
CA ASN A 461 -0.30 -23.66 11.62
C ASN A 461 -0.84 -23.39 10.22
N PHE A 462 -1.27 -22.15 10.00
CA PHE A 462 -1.66 -21.67 8.68
C PHE A 462 -1.26 -20.22 8.47
N GLU A 463 -1.19 -19.85 7.21
CA GLU A 463 -1.11 -18.48 6.76
C GLU A 463 -2.27 -18.13 5.83
N ALA A 464 -2.64 -16.86 5.84
CA ALA A 464 -3.67 -16.34 4.95
C ALA A 464 -3.40 -14.89 4.61
N PHE A 465 -3.94 -14.44 3.48
CA PHE A 465 -4.02 -13.01 3.18
C PHE A 465 -5.43 -12.56 2.82
N LEU A 466 -5.70 -11.27 3.05
CA LEU A 466 -6.91 -10.58 2.63
C LEU A 466 -6.53 -9.27 1.93
N TYR A 467 -6.78 -9.22 0.62
CA TYR A 467 -6.60 -8.02 -0.20
C TYR A 467 -7.94 -7.30 -0.38
N ILE A 468 -8.01 -6.04 0.02
CA ILE A 468 -9.25 -5.27 0.12
C ILE A 468 -9.30 -4.20 -0.96
N ALA A 469 -10.26 -4.31 -1.89
CA ALA A 469 -10.43 -3.28 -2.92
C ALA A 469 -10.84 -1.93 -2.31
N ASP A 470 -10.38 -0.84 -2.91
CA ASP A 470 -10.64 0.55 -2.51
C ASP A 470 -10.23 0.91 -1.06
N ALA A 471 -9.49 0.05 -0.35
CA ALA A 471 -8.87 0.38 0.94
C ALA A 471 -7.52 1.07 0.75
N ASN A 472 -7.24 2.09 1.55
CA ASN A 472 -5.95 2.80 1.56
C ASN A 472 -5.06 2.36 2.73
N HIS A 473 -3.85 2.92 2.84
CA HIS A 473 -2.92 2.66 3.94
C HIS A 473 -3.46 3.21 5.28
N GLY A 474 -3.89 4.48 5.26
CA GLY A 474 -4.13 5.26 6.47
C GLY A 474 -5.30 4.80 7.33
N GLN A 475 -6.42 4.37 6.74
CA GLN A 475 -7.68 4.18 7.47
C GLN A 475 -7.68 2.97 8.43
N PHE A 476 -6.68 2.08 8.36
CA PHE A 476 -6.47 1.06 9.40
C PHE A 476 -6.09 1.67 10.76
N ASN A 477 -5.55 2.89 10.77
CA ASN A 477 -5.24 3.66 11.96
C ASN A 477 -6.09 4.94 12.01
N SER A 478 -6.96 5.06 13.02
CA SER A 478 -7.92 6.19 13.11
C SER A 478 -7.29 7.57 13.32
N LYS A 479 -5.95 7.66 13.49
CA LYS A 479 -5.21 8.93 13.58
C LYS A 479 -4.58 9.36 12.25
N TRP A 480 -4.49 8.48 11.25
CA TRP A 480 -3.78 8.76 9.99
C TRP A 480 -4.74 9.29 8.91
N GLY A 481 -5.98 8.78 8.87
CA GLY A 481 -7.05 9.30 8.03
C GLY A 481 -7.00 8.84 6.56
N ARG A 482 -7.67 9.62 5.70
CA ARG A 482 -7.94 9.25 4.28
C ARG A 482 -6.76 9.52 3.33
N PHE A 483 -5.77 10.29 3.75
CA PHE A 483 -4.66 10.70 2.89
C PHE A 483 -3.37 10.03 3.36
N ASP A 484 -2.88 9.09 2.56
CA ASP A 484 -1.66 8.33 2.88
C ASP A 484 -0.39 9.19 2.72
N LEU A 485 -0.46 10.25 1.89
CA LEU A 485 0.63 11.20 1.72
C LEU A 485 0.43 12.44 2.59
N SER A 486 1.53 13.07 3.03
CA SER A 486 1.46 14.35 3.71
C SER A 486 1.12 15.49 2.76
N THR A 487 0.56 16.57 3.29
CA THR A 487 0.45 17.84 2.54
C THR A 487 1.86 18.34 2.19
N PRO A 488 2.07 18.85 0.95
CA PRO A 488 1.09 19.09 -0.12
C PRO A 488 0.80 17.91 -1.07
N TYR A 489 1.54 16.80 -0.97
CA TYR A 489 1.49 15.71 -1.94
C TYR A 489 0.11 15.04 -2.00
N ASN A 490 -0.63 15.03 -0.89
CA ASN A 490 -2.01 14.53 -0.85
C ASN A 490 -2.98 15.22 -1.82
N LEU A 491 -2.69 16.45 -2.26
CA LEU A 491 -3.54 17.19 -3.20
C LEU A 491 -3.66 16.51 -4.57
N MET A 492 -2.80 15.55 -4.89
CA MET A 492 -2.86 14.83 -6.16
C MET A 492 -3.54 13.45 -6.04
N LEU A 493 -3.85 13.00 -4.82
CA LEU A 493 -4.49 11.71 -4.58
C LEU A 493 -5.95 11.73 -5.06
N ASN A 494 -6.34 10.67 -5.75
CA ASN A 494 -7.74 10.40 -6.06
C ASN A 494 -8.33 9.53 -4.95
N THR A 495 -8.93 10.18 -3.97
CA THR A 495 -9.55 9.48 -2.83
C THR A 495 -11.03 9.23 -3.05
N LYS A 496 -11.61 9.61 -4.20
CA LYS A 496 -13.07 9.56 -4.41
C LYS A 496 -13.69 8.17 -4.25
N ASN A 497 -12.96 7.12 -4.61
CA ASN A 497 -13.45 5.74 -4.56
C ASN A 497 -13.14 5.01 -3.26
N LEU A 498 -12.31 5.58 -2.37
CA LEU A 498 -11.91 4.85 -1.16
C LEU A 498 -13.13 4.47 -0.34
N ILE A 499 -13.17 3.21 0.11
CA ILE A 499 -14.19 2.72 1.03
C ILE A 499 -14.22 3.59 2.29
N PRO A 500 -15.38 3.74 2.94
CA PRO A 500 -15.45 4.49 4.19
C PRO A 500 -14.51 3.88 5.25
N GLU A 501 -13.85 4.73 6.04
CA GLU A 501 -12.92 4.32 7.11
C GLU A 501 -13.55 3.25 8.02
N LYS A 502 -14.81 3.45 8.42
CA LYS A 502 -15.54 2.49 9.25
C LYS A 502 -15.68 1.10 8.61
N VAL A 503 -15.85 1.02 7.29
CA VAL A 503 -15.95 -0.26 6.56
C VAL A 503 -14.60 -0.97 6.53
N GLN A 504 -13.52 -0.23 6.28
CA GLN A 504 -12.15 -0.76 6.33
C GLN A 504 -11.79 -1.27 7.75
N GLN A 505 -12.11 -0.48 8.77
CA GLN A 505 -11.89 -0.83 10.17
C GLN A 505 -12.75 -2.02 10.63
N ASN A 506 -14.00 -2.12 10.18
CA ASN A 506 -14.85 -3.27 10.46
C ASN A 506 -14.36 -4.54 9.76
N THR A 507 -13.88 -4.42 8.52
CA THR A 507 -13.23 -5.52 7.81
C THR A 507 -12.05 -6.03 8.64
N LEU A 508 -11.14 -5.15 9.06
CA LEU A 508 -10.00 -5.54 9.90
C LEU A 508 -10.43 -6.21 11.21
N LYS A 509 -11.43 -5.66 11.91
CA LYS A 509 -11.97 -6.24 13.16
C LYS A 509 -12.42 -7.68 12.98
N ILE A 510 -13.22 -7.95 11.95
CA ILE A 510 -13.79 -9.27 11.67
C ILE A 510 -12.67 -10.25 11.32
N THR A 511 -11.79 -9.87 10.39
CA THR A 511 -10.65 -10.69 9.97
C THR A 511 -9.73 -11.04 11.14
N LEU A 512 -9.32 -10.05 11.95
CA LEU A 512 -8.42 -10.30 13.10
C LEU A 512 -9.09 -11.15 14.17
N LYS A 513 -10.37 -10.92 14.47
CA LYS A 513 -11.10 -11.74 15.45
C LYS A 513 -11.13 -13.20 15.00
N ASN A 514 -11.44 -13.48 13.73
CA ASN A 514 -11.48 -14.84 13.22
C ASN A 514 -10.09 -15.48 13.18
N PHE A 515 -9.04 -14.72 12.83
CA PHE A 515 -7.67 -15.22 12.86
C PHE A 515 -7.20 -15.58 14.28
N LEU A 516 -7.48 -14.71 15.25
CA LEU A 516 -7.14 -14.97 16.65
C LEU A 516 -7.93 -16.14 17.22
N ASP A 517 -9.23 -16.21 16.94
CA ASP A 517 -10.05 -17.34 17.41
C ASP A 517 -9.58 -18.66 16.77
N ALA A 518 -9.22 -18.67 15.48
CA ALA A 518 -8.69 -19.84 14.78
C ALA A 518 -7.32 -20.29 15.32
N THR A 519 -6.39 -19.36 15.51
CA THR A 519 -4.98 -19.70 15.84
C THR A 519 -4.74 -19.87 17.34
N VAL A 520 -5.40 -19.05 18.17
CA VAL A 520 -5.14 -19.00 19.61
C VAL A 520 -6.19 -19.78 20.40
N LYS A 521 -7.47 -19.66 20.04
CA LYS A 521 -8.55 -20.42 20.68
C LYS A 521 -8.86 -21.74 19.99
N LYS A 522 -8.22 -22.02 18.84
CA LYS A 522 -8.38 -23.25 18.03
C LYS A 522 -9.83 -23.47 17.58
N ASP A 523 -10.52 -22.40 17.23
CA ASP A 523 -11.89 -22.44 16.72
C ASP A 523 -11.90 -22.78 15.22
N SER A 524 -12.36 -23.99 14.88
CA SER A 524 -12.44 -24.47 13.50
C SER A 524 -13.47 -23.72 12.65
N GLU A 525 -14.55 -23.21 13.26
CA GLU A 525 -15.53 -22.40 12.52
C GLU A 525 -14.93 -21.04 12.16
N ALA A 526 -14.14 -20.44 13.05
CA ALA A 526 -13.40 -19.22 12.75
C ALA A 526 -12.36 -19.43 11.64
N ARG A 527 -11.73 -20.61 11.57
CA ARG A 527 -10.79 -20.96 10.47
C ARG A 527 -11.50 -21.01 9.11
N LYS A 528 -12.78 -21.41 9.05
CA LYS A 528 -13.56 -21.42 7.80
C LYS A 528 -13.64 -20.06 7.13
N PHE A 529 -13.51 -18.97 7.89
CA PHE A 529 -13.40 -17.61 7.34
C PHE A 529 -12.28 -17.48 6.30
N PHE A 530 -11.17 -18.22 6.46
CA PHE A 530 -10.02 -18.16 5.56
C PHE A 530 -10.05 -19.23 4.47
N THR A 531 -10.73 -20.35 4.72
CA THR A 531 -10.72 -21.51 3.83
C THR A 531 -11.93 -21.63 2.92
N ASP A 532 -13.04 -20.99 3.27
CA ASP A 532 -14.30 -21.00 2.51
C ASP A 532 -14.66 -19.56 2.12
N TYR A 533 -14.59 -19.29 0.82
CA TYR A 533 -14.94 -17.99 0.24
C TYR A 533 -16.36 -17.55 0.62
N ASN A 534 -17.34 -18.45 0.63
CA ASN A 534 -18.73 -18.11 0.98
C ASN A 534 -18.88 -17.83 2.48
N ALA A 535 -18.13 -18.50 3.35
CA ALA A 535 -18.08 -18.17 4.77
C ALA A 535 -17.51 -16.77 4.98
N MET A 536 -16.36 -16.45 4.37
CA MET A 536 -15.75 -15.12 4.40
C MET A 536 -16.74 -14.03 3.95
N ARG A 537 -17.39 -14.23 2.80
CA ARG A 537 -18.32 -13.24 2.21
C ARG A 537 -19.55 -12.97 3.04
N ARG A 538 -20.02 -13.95 3.83
CA ARG A 538 -21.17 -13.76 4.74
C ARG A 538 -20.83 -12.87 5.93
N GLU A 539 -19.56 -12.87 6.34
CA GLU A 539 -19.09 -12.13 7.52
C GLU A 539 -18.50 -10.75 7.21
N LEU A 540 -18.03 -10.52 5.97
CA LEU A 540 -17.48 -9.23 5.58
C LEU A 540 -18.55 -8.26 5.03
N PRO A 541 -18.36 -6.94 5.20
CA PRO A 541 -19.16 -5.93 4.49
C PRO A 541 -19.13 -6.10 2.97
N GLU A 542 -20.12 -5.52 2.27
CA GLU A 542 -20.17 -5.56 0.81
C GLU A 542 -19.01 -4.76 0.21
N ASN A 543 -17.99 -5.48 -0.25
CA ASN A 543 -16.88 -4.95 -1.04
C ASN A 543 -16.29 -6.07 -1.91
N LEU A 544 -15.22 -5.80 -2.65
CA LEU A 544 -14.43 -6.79 -3.36
C LEU A 544 -13.21 -7.20 -2.51
N TYR A 545 -13.03 -8.52 -2.30
CA TYR A 545 -11.91 -9.09 -1.56
C TYR A 545 -11.26 -10.21 -2.38
N LEU A 546 -9.94 -10.25 -2.39
CA LEU A 546 -9.16 -11.42 -2.80
C LEU A 546 -8.55 -12.04 -1.54
N ASN A 547 -8.44 -13.36 -1.50
CA ASN A 547 -7.89 -14.08 -0.38
C ASN A 547 -7.01 -15.24 -0.84
N GLY A 548 -5.96 -15.50 -0.08
CA GLY A 548 -5.15 -16.71 -0.18
C GLY A 548 -5.04 -17.40 1.17
N TYR A 549 -4.68 -18.67 1.13
CA TYR A 549 -4.61 -19.54 2.29
C TYR A 549 -3.66 -20.71 2.04
N GLU A 550 -2.75 -20.95 2.97
CA GLU A 550 -1.95 -22.17 3.02
C GLU A 550 -1.87 -22.67 4.46
N ASP A 551 -1.83 -23.99 4.65
CA ASP A 551 -1.56 -24.54 5.98
C ASP A 551 -0.51 -25.65 5.95
N SER A 552 -0.03 -25.94 7.15
CA SER A 552 1.01 -26.93 7.43
C SER A 552 0.75 -28.36 6.93
N SER A 553 -0.45 -28.67 6.44
CA SER A 553 -0.78 -29.96 5.86
C SER A 553 -0.59 -30.05 4.35
N ILE A 554 -0.37 -28.91 3.67
CA ILE A 554 -0.24 -28.86 2.21
C ILE A 554 0.86 -29.80 1.72
N GLN A 555 0.55 -30.51 0.65
CA GLN A 555 1.50 -31.33 -0.09
C GLN A 555 1.55 -30.82 -1.52
N ASN A 556 2.51 -29.94 -1.78
CA ASN A 556 2.70 -29.35 -3.10
C ASN A 556 3.18 -30.41 -4.10
N ILE A 557 2.39 -30.55 -5.16
CA ILE A 557 2.65 -31.35 -6.34
C ILE A 557 3.48 -30.54 -7.34
N CYS A 558 3.14 -29.26 -7.52
CA CYS A 558 3.78 -28.37 -8.48
C CYS A 558 3.71 -26.91 -7.99
N THR A 559 4.89 -26.30 -7.83
CA THR A 559 5.16 -24.90 -7.42
C THR A 559 5.96 -24.15 -8.47
N TYR A 560 6.54 -24.84 -9.46
CA TYR A 560 7.36 -24.24 -10.52
C TYR A 560 8.68 -23.60 -10.07
N GLU A 561 9.07 -23.78 -8.80
CA GLU A 561 10.31 -23.24 -8.21
C GLU A 561 11.54 -24.12 -8.46
N GLU A 562 11.33 -25.40 -8.78
CA GLU A 562 12.37 -26.42 -8.74
C GLU A 562 13.39 -26.38 -9.91
N ASP A 563 12.94 -26.00 -11.11
CA ASP A 563 13.75 -26.07 -12.33
C ASP A 563 13.23 -25.14 -13.45
N THR A 564 13.56 -25.45 -14.71
CA THR A 564 13.12 -24.69 -15.90
C THR A 564 12.55 -25.61 -16.99
N ASP A 565 12.41 -26.90 -16.72
CA ASP A 565 11.84 -27.89 -17.62
C ASP A 565 10.33 -27.90 -17.45
N LEU A 566 9.62 -27.21 -18.35
CA LEU A 566 8.16 -27.10 -18.38
C LEU A 566 7.40 -28.45 -18.38
N THR A 567 8.10 -29.58 -18.54
CA THR A 567 7.52 -30.92 -18.55
C THR A 567 7.64 -31.65 -17.21
N THR A 568 8.30 -31.08 -16.20
CA THR A 568 8.47 -31.62 -14.85
C THR A 568 7.69 -30.82 -13.81
N ALA A 569 7.45 -31.42 -12.65
CA ALA A 569 6.80 -30.77 -11.52
C ALA A 569 7.65 -30.94 -10.26
N THR A 570 7.33 -30.20 -9.21
CA THR A 570 8.06 -30.21 -7.93
C THR A 570 8.16 -31.61 -7.33
N MET A 571 7.08 -32.39 -7.44
CA MET A 571 7.12 -33.81 -7.12
C MET A 571 7.71 -34.62 -8.29
N ASP A 572 8.70 -35.45 -7.96
CA ASP A 572 9.30 -36.41 -8.89
C ASP A 572 8.24 -37.30 -9.58
N LYS A 573 8.60 -37.77 -10.79
CA LYS A 573 7.81 -38.74 -11.60
C LYS A 573 6.45 -38.22 -12.09
N ILE A 574 6.25 -36.91 -12.07
CA ILE A 574 5.10 -36.25 -12.68
C ILE A 574 5.54 -35.65 -14.01
N LYS A 575 4.69 -35.78 -15.03
CA LYS A 575 4.89 -35.15 -16.34
C LYS A 575 3.76 -34.19 -16.65
N LEU A 576 4.14 -33.00 -17.08
CA LEU A 576 3.22 -31.92 -17.43
C LEU A 576 2.96 -31.87 -18.94
N TYR A 577 1.71 -31.65 -19.31
CA TYR A 577 1.27 -31.56 -20.69
C TYR A 577 0.26 -30.42 -20.87
N SER A 578 0.20 -29.89 -22.09
CA SER A 578 -0.87 -28.98 -22.49
C SER A 578 -1.30 -29.23 -23.94
N LEU A 579 -2.58 -28.99 -24.21
CA LEU A 579 -3.13 -28.90 -25.56
C LEU A 579 -4.01 -27.64 -25.67
N GLY A 580 -3.98 -26.97 -26.82
CA GLY A 580 -4.86 -25.83 -27.12
C GLY A 580 -4.41 -24.50 -26.49
N ALA A 581 -3.32 -24.47 -25.74
CA ALA A 581 -2.71 -23.22 -25.28
C ALA A 581 -2.24 -22.38 -26.49
N SER A 582 -2.50 -21.07 -26.43
CA SER A 582 -1.81 -20.09 -27.27
C SER A 582 -0.35 -19.93 -26.83
N TYR A 583 -0.12 -19.93 -25.52
CA TYR A 583 1.19 -20.07 -24.90
C TYR A 583 1.05 -20.65 -23.50
N TRP A 584 2.09 -21.35 -23.05
CA TRP A 584 2.25 -21.78 -21.67
C TRP A 584 3.74 -21.84 -21.34
N TYR A 585 4.15 -21.26 -20.22
CA TYR A 585 5.55 -21.23 -19.77
C TYR A 585 5.63 -20.83 -18.29
N GLU A 586 6.67 -21.27 -17.60
CA GLU A 586 7.02 -20.84 -16.24
C GLU A 586 7.65 -19.44 -16.28
N THR A 587 7.23 -18.58 -15.37
CA THR A 587 7.70 -17.19 -15.35
C THR A 587 7.84 -16.65 -13.93
N LYS A 588 8.89 -15.85 -13.71
CA LYS A 588 9.04 -15.10 -12.46
C LYS A 588 7.92 -14.07 -12.34
N LEU A 589 7.38 -13.92 -11.15
CA LEU A 589 6.31 -12.98 -10.86
C LEU A 589 6.85 -11.61 -10.45
N PHE A 590 6.08 -10.59 -10.81
CA PHE A 590 6.35 -9.19 -10.49
C PHE A 590 5.10 -8.54 -9.91
N TYR A 591 5.28 -7.59 -9.00
CA TYR A 591 4.14 -6.86 -8.41
C TYR A 591 3.40 -5.98 -9.43
N GLU A 592 4.17 -5.38 -10.33
CA GLU A 592 3.70 -4.47 -11.38
C GLU A 592 4.62 -4.62 -12.61
N LEU A 593 4.20 -4.13 -13.78
CA LEU A 593 5.02 -4.15 -15.00
C LEU A 593 6.33 -3.35 -14.80
N ASN A 594 7.48 -4.04 -14.80
CA ASN A 594 8.81 -3.51 -14.42
C ASN A 594 8.95 -3.14 -12.93
N GLY A 595 8.11 -3.68 -12.06
CA GLY A 595 8.23 -3.57 -10.61
C GLY A 595 9.28 -4.52 -10.03
N PRO A 596 9.44 -4.53 -8.69
CA PRO A 596 10.21 -5.57 -8.04
C PRO A 596 9.59 -6.95 -8.30
N ASP A 597 10.46 -7.93 -8.38
CA ASP A 597 10.04 -9.32 -8.44
C ASP A 597 9.49 -9.79 -7.08
N ARG A 598 8.74 -10.89 -7.10
CA ARG A 598 8.10 -11.47 -5.91
C ARG A 598 8.91 -12.60 -5.28
N ASP A 599 10.11 -12.87 -5.80
CA ASP A 599 10.90 -14.06 -5.47
C ASP A 599 10.08 -15.36 -5.59
N ASP A 600 9.24 -15.44 -6.63
CA ASP A 600 8.21 -16.47 -6.84
C ASP A 600 7.99 -16.71 -8.35
N TYR A 601 7.64 -17.93 -8.73
CA TYR A 601 7.43 -18.43 -10.08
C TYR A 601 6.04 -19.04 -10.22
N ALA A 602 5.51 -19.03 -11.44
CA ALA A 602 4.23 -19.67 -11.71
C ALA A 602 4.13 -20.06 -13.18
N LEU A 603 3.21 -20.98 -13.47
CA LEU A 603 2.78 -21.24 -14.83
C LEU A 603 1.96 -20.06 -15.35
N SER A 604 2.42 -19.40 -16.41
CA SER A 604 1.60 -18.50 -17.24
C SER A 604 0.92 -19.30 -18.34
N TYR A 605 -0.40 -19.22 -18.44
CA TYR A 605 -1.18 -20.00 -19.40
C TYR A 605 -2.25 -19.15 -20.08
N ALA A 606 -2.28 -19.14 -21.41
CA ALA A 606 -3.30 -18.44 -22.18
C ALA A 606 -3.87 -19.28 -23.31
N TRP A 607 -5.12 -19.03 -23.63
CA TRP A 607 -5.85 -19.65 -24.74
C TRP A 607 -6.74 -18.63 -25.42
N LYS A 608 -7.09 -18.90 -26.67
CA LYS A 608 -7.88 -18.00 -27.51
C LYS A 608 -8.78 -18.79 -28.43
N ASP A 609 -10.03 -18.33 -28.54
CA ASP A 609 -11.08 -18.91 -29.39
C ASP A 609 -11.19 -20.45 -29.26
N SER A 610 -11.00 -20.98 -28.04
CA SER A 610 -10.93 -22.42 -27.76
C SER A 610 -11.59 -22.77 -26.43
N LEU A 611 -12.46 -23.80 -26.44
CA LEU A 611 -13.02 -24.44 -25.25
C LEU A 611 -12.45 -25.84 -25.01
N ASN A 612 -11.44 -26.25 -25.79
CA ASN A 612 -10.81 -27.57 -25.73
C ASN A 612 -9.42 -27.51 -25.10
N SER A 613 -9.02 -26.35 -24.58
CA SER A 613 -7.69 -26.13 -24.02
C SER A 613 -7.58 -26.77 -22.64
N TYR A 614 -6.47 -27.45 -22.36
CA TYR A 614 -6.21 -28.02 -21.04
C TYR A 614 -4.74 -28.03 -20.66
N TYR A 615 -4.51 -28.07 -19.35
CA TYR A 615 -3.22 -28.31 -18.71
C TYR A 615 -3.34 -29.55 -17.83
N GLU A 616 -2.39 -30.48 -17.92
CA GLU A 616 -2.51 -31.81 -17.35
C GLU A 616 -1.22 -32.26 -16.66
N MET A 617 -1.41 -32.92 -15.52
CA MET A 617 -0.38 -33.57 -14.72
C MET A 617 -0.61 -35.08 -14.77
N GLN A 618 0.33 -35.81 -15.36
CA GLN A 618 0.31 -37.28 -15.39
C GLN A 618 1.31 -37.84 -14.38
N PHE A 619 0.84 -38.70 -13.50
CA PHE A 619 1.66 -39.35 -12.50
C PHE A 619 2.19 -40.67 -13.07
N SER A 620 3.52 -40.85 -13.13
CA SER A 620 4.08 -42.12 -13.62
C SER A 620 3.72 -43.27 -12.68
N GLU A 621 3.74 -43.01 -11.38
CA GLU A 621 3.23 -43.87 -10.31
C GLU A 621 1.98 -43.24 -9.68
N PRO A 622 0.95 -44.01 -9.28
CA PRO A 622 -0.28 -43.41 -8.76
C PRO A 622 -0.02 -42.59 -7.50
N TYR A 623 -0.58 -41.38 -7.43
CA TYR A 623 -0.56 -40.55 -6.24
C TYR A 623 -1.52 -41.11 -5.19
N GLN A 624 -1.00 -41.35 -3.99
CA GLN A 624 -1.71 -42.06 -2.91
C GLN A 624 -2.00 -41.18 -1.69
N ASN A 625 -1.37 -40.02 -1.58
CA ASN A 625 -1.42 -39.15 -0.39
C ASN A 625 -2.52 -38.09 -0.48
N VAL A 626 -3.67 -38.45 -1.06
CA VAL A 626 -4.83 -37.54 -1.17
C VAL A 626 -5.30 -37.13 0.23
N ARG A 627 -5.53 -35.83 0.41
CA ARG A 627 -6.07 -35.21 1.63
C ARG A 627 -7.52 -34.79 1.44
N ASP A 628 -8.07 -34.03 2.37
CA ASP A 628 -9.49 -33.64 2.37
C ASP A 628 -9.82 -32.63 1.26
N PHE A 629 -8.84 -31.83 0.82
CA PHE A 629 -9.00 -30.82 -0.22
C PHE A 629 -7.92 -30.94 -1.30
N PHE A 630 -8.32 -30.79 -2.55
CA PHE A 630 -7.43 -30.42 -3.65
C PHE A 630 -7.32 -28.89 -3.69
N GLN A 631 -6.11 -28.36 -3.61
CA GLN A 631 -5.82 -26.94 -3.47
C GLN A 631 -4.90 -26.46 -4.58
N PHE A 632 -5.12 -25.23 -5.05
CA PHE A 632 -4.22 -24.52 -5.96
C PHE A 632 -4.44 -23.03 -5.88
N ASP A 633 -3.42 -22.26 -6.22
CA ASP A 633 -3.49 -20.82 -6.39
C ASP A 633 -3.70 -20.47 -7.87
N ILE A 634 -4.64 -19.56 -8.12
CA ILE A 634 -4.96 -19.10 -9.47
C ILE A 634 -5.13 -17.59 -9.52
N MET A 635 -4.60 -16.99 -10.58
CA MET A 635 -4.73 -15.58 -10.87
C MET A 635 -5.36 -15.40 -12.24
N ASP A 636 -6.42 -14.61 -12.33
CA ASP A 636 -6.98 -14.17 -13.61
C ASP A 636 -6.18 -12.95 -14.11
N ASP A 637 -5.25 -13.20 -15.03
CA ASP A 637 -4.27 -12.23 -15.52
C ASP A 637 -4.83 -11.37 -16.68
N ARG A 638 -6.16 -11.30 -16.80
CA ARG A 638 -6.84 -10.44 -17.79
C ARG A 638 -7.03 -9.03 -17.24
N GLU A 639 -6.68 -8.05 -18.07
CA GLU A 639 -6.85 -6.64 -17.77
C GLU A 639 -8.07 -6.06 -18.50
N TYR A 640 -8.99 -5.47 -17.74
CA TYR A 640 -10.20 -4.84 -18.27
C TYR A 640 -10.07 -3.30 -18.24
N PRO A 641 -9.99 -2.63 -19.41
CA PRO A 641 -9.77 -1.19 -19.47
C PRO A 641 -10.98 -0.39 -18.98
N LYS A 642 -10.73 0.90 -18.68
CA LYS A 642 -11.77 1.84 -18.25
C LYS A 642 -12.90 1.92 -19.29
N GLY A 643 -14.13 1.68 -18.83
CA GLY A 643 -15.33 1.76 -19.66
C GLY A 643 -15.79 0.44 -20.24
N GLU A 644 -15.00 -0.63 -20.09
CA GLU A 644 -15.45 -2.00 -20.39
C GLU A 644 -16.63 -2.36 -19.48
N LYS A 645 -17.71 -2.86 -20.08
CA LYS A 645 -18.98 -3.11 -19.37
C LYS A 645 -19.25 -4.58 -19.15
N GLU A 646 -18.72 -5.43 -20.02
CA GLU A 646 -18.92 -6.87 -19.97
C GLU A 646 -17.63 -7.53 -19.47
N ILE A 647 -17.67 -7.99 -18.22
CA ILE A 647 -16.58 -8.74 -17.62
C ILE A 647 -17.02 -10.20 -17.53
N SER A 648 -16.38 -11.05 -18.34
CA SER A 648 -16.64 -12.49 -18.33
C SER A 648 -15.91 -13.16 -17.16
N PRO A 649 -16.62 -13.82 -16.22
CA PRO A 649 -15.97 -14.52 -15.10
C PRO A 649 -14.97 -15.56 -15.60
N LEU A 650 -13.86 -15.71 -14.87
CA LEU A 650 -13.04 -16.91 -15.00
C LEU A 650 -13.77 -18.09 -14.36
N ASP A 651 -13.88 -19.18 -15.10
CA ASP A 651 -14.34 -20.47 -14.60
C ASP A 651 -13.66 -21.58 -15.41
N LEU A 652 -13.45 -22.73 -14.79
CA LEU A 652 -12.78 -23.88 -15.38
C LEU A 652 -13.21 -25.17 -14.69
N THR A 653 -13.02 -26.29 -15.37
CA THR A 653 -13.31 -27.60 -14.82
C THR A 653 -12.01 -28.29 -14.39
N VAL A 654 -11.91 -28.67 -13.12
CA VAL A 654 -10.84 -29.56 -12.64
C VAL A 654 -11.31 -31.00 -12.79
N LYS A 655 -10.46 -31.85 -13.37
CA LYS A 655 -10.70 -33.30 -13.52
C LYS A 655 -9.63 -34.06 -12.74
N ILE A 656 -10.07 -35.11 -12.04
CA ILE A 656 -9.20 -36.13 -11.46
C ILE A 656 -9.55 -37.49 -12.10
N MET A 657 -8.52 -38.30 -12.40
CA MET A 657 -8.70 -39.67 -12.92
C MET A 657 -7.83 -40.66 -12.14
N ASP A 658 -8.41 -41.82 -11.81
CA ASP A 658 -7.70 -42.91 -11.15
C ASP A 658 -7.06 -43.90 -12.14
N THR A 659 -6.31 -44.89 -11.61
CA THR A 659 -5.69 -45.94 -12.42
C THR A 659 -6.66 -46.88 -13.14
N LYS A 660 -7.94 -46.92 -12.73
CA LYS A 660 -9.00 -47.72 -13.37
C LYS A 660 -9.69 -46.95 -14.50
N GLY A 661 -9.35 -45.68 -14.69
CA GLY A 661 -9.92 -44.79 -15.70
C GLY A 661 -11.24 -44.15 -15.28
N GLU A 662 -11.62 -44.24 -13.99
CA GLU A 662 -12.76 -43.52 -13.45
C GLU A 662 -12.40 -42.04 -13.32
N LYS A 663 -13.29 -41.17 -13.82
CA LYS A 663 -13.09 -39.72 -13.90
C LYS A 663 -14.09 -39.00 -13.02
N ALA A 664 -13.65 -37.94 -12.37
CA ALA A 664 -14.50 -37.03 -11.62
C ALA A 664 -14.16 -35.58 -11.95
N TYR A 665 -15.16 -34.71 -11.85
CA TYR A 665 -15.07 -33.31 -12.26
C TYR A 665 -15.61 -32.38 -11.17
N ALA A 666 -14.94 -31.24 -10.99
CA ALA A 666 -15.38 -30.15 -10.13
C ALA A 666 -15.24 -28.81 -10.85
N LEU A 667 -16.24 -27.93 -10.68
CA LEU A 667 -16.24 -26.60 -11.27
C LEU A 667 -15.60 -25.60 -10.31
N LEU A 668 -14.67 -24.77 -10.80
CA LEU A 668 -13.98 -23.77 -9.97
C LEU A 668 -14.97 -22.83 -9.29
N SER A 669 -15.97 -22.36 -10.03
CA SER A 669 -16.92 -21.36 -9.54
C SER A 669 -17.84 -21.84 -8.41
N ASP A 670 -17.88 -23.14 -8.11
CA ASP A 670 -18.62 -23.67 -6.95
C ASP A 670 -17.89 -23.42 -5.61
N TYR A 671 -16.56 -23.24 -5.65
CA TYR A 671 -15.70 -23.20 -4.45
C TYR A 671 -15.00 -21.85 -4.25
N ALA A 672 -14.73 -21.12 -5.33
CA ALA A 672 -14.08 -19.81 -5.26
C ALA A 672 -14.61 -18.86 -6.34
N LYS A 673 -14.43 -17.55 -6.13
CA LYS A 673 -14.64 -16.53 -7.16
C LYS A 673 -13.32 -15.85 -7.44
N VAL A 674 -12.76 -16.14 -8.61
CA VAL A 674 -11.49 -15.56 -9.06
C VAL A 674 -11.80 -14.29 -9.85
N TYR A 675 -11.22 -13.18 -9.41
CA TYR A 675 -11.41 -11.88 -10.02
C TYR A 675 -10.25 -11.55 -10.97
N PRO A 676 -10.53 -10.86 -12.09
CA PRO A 676 -9.48 -10.29 -12.92
C PRO A 676 -8.62 -9.28 -12.15
N SER A 677 -7.49 -8.90 -12.75
CA SER A 677 -6.60 -7.88 -12.17
C SER A 677 -7.33 -6.56 -11.89
N LEU A 678 -7.15 -6.01 -10.68
CA LEU A 678 -7.91 -4.83 -10.27
C LEU A 678 -7.33 -3.54 -10.91
N PRO A 679 -8.11 -2.76 -11.68
CA PRO A 679 -7.62 -1.51 -12.26
C PRO A 679 -7.63 -0.39 -11.21
N VAL A 680 -6.51 -0.13 -10.55
CA VAL A 680 -6.44 0.88 -9.50
C VAL A 680 -5.96 2.24 -10.03
N MET A 681 -6.68 3.30 -9.70
CA MET A 681 -6.30 4.69 -10.01
C MET A 681 -6.28 5.53 -8.73
N THR A 682 -5.13 5.57 -8.09
CA THR A 682 -4.96 6.23 -6.79
C THR A 682 -4.69 7.72 -6.89
N THR A 683 -4.50 8.25 -8.10
CA THR A 683 -4.16 9.65 -8.34
C THR A 683 -5.06 10.28 -9.39
N LYS A 684 -5.24 11.60 -9.29
CA LYS A 684 -6.10 12.36 -10.20
C LYS A 684 -5.55 12.36 -11.62
N LEU A 685 -4.22 12.32 -11.77
CA LEU A 685 -3.57 12.27 -13.08
C LEU A 685 -3.79 10.92 -13.77
N GLN A 686 -3.62 9.79 -13.08
CA GLN A 686 -3.90 8.46 -13.65
C GLN A 686 -5.33 8.36 -14.21
N PHE A 687 -6.30 9.00 -13.54
CA PHE A 687 -7.67 9.04 -14.04
C PHE A 687 -7.83 9.85 -15.33
N LEU A 688 -7.14 11.00 -15.44
CA LEU A 688 -7.19 11.87 -16.62
C LEU A 688 -6.42 11.29 -17.81
N THR A 689 -5.35 10.54 -17.55
CA THR A 689 -4.50 9.92 -18.57
C THR A 689 -4.92 8.51 -18.94
N ASP A 690 -5.90 7.95 -18.23
CA ASP A 690 -6.39 6.58 -18.38
C ASP A 690 -5.29 5.52 -18.26
N THR A 691 -4.49 5.66 -17.20
CA THR A 691 -3.35 4.77 -16.92
C THR A 691 -3.53 4.10 -15.55
N PRO A 692 -4.49 3.14 -15.41
CA PRO A 692 -4.62 2.39 -14.18
C PRO A 692 -3.37 1.53 -13.95
N ILE A 693 -3.10 1.23 -12.68
CA ILE A 693 -2.17 0.18 -12.30
C ILE A 693 -3.01 -1.06 -12.03
N TYR A 694 -2.82 -2.10 -12.84
CA TYR A 694 -3.49 -3.38 -12.61
C TYR A 694 -2.81 -4.12 -11.47
N LYS A 695 -3.61 -4.60 -10.52
CA LYS A 695 -3.18 -5.36 -9.35
C LYS A 695 -3.46 -6.83 -9.61
N HIS A 696 -2.40 -7.59 -9.85
CA HIS A 696 -2.43 -9.01 -10.19
C HIS A 696 -2.10 -9.79 -8.91
N TYR A 697 -3.05 -10.55 -8.34
CA TYR A 697 -2.78 -11.36 -7.15
C TYR A 697 -3.49 -12.70 -7.28
N PHE A 698 -2.85 -13.74 -6.73
CA PHE A 698 -3.45 -15.06 -6.64
C PHE A 698 -4.68 -15.08 -5.74
N GLN A 699 -5.48 -16.12 -5.93
CA GLN A 699 -6.51 -16.53 -5.00
C GLN A 699 -6.43 -18.04 -4.83
N THR A 700 -6.51 -18.50 -3.58
CA THR A 700 -6.50 -19.93 -3.29
C THR A 700 -7.87 -20.53 -3.56
N VAL A 701 -7.90 -21.61 -4.32
CA VAL A 701 -9.08 -22.45 -4.54
C VAL A 701 -8.91 -23.74 -3.77
N ARG A 702 -9.90 -24.10 -2.95
CA ARG A 702 -9.94 -25.36 -2.20
C ARG A 702 -11.17 -26.16 -2.61
N ILE A 703 -10.97 -27.28 -3.30
CA ILE A 703 -12.03 -28.18 -3.74
C ILE A 703 -12.05 -29.39 -2.81
N PRO A 704 -13.12 -29.62 -2.02
CA PRO A 704 -13.24 -30.81 -1.18
C PRO A 704 -13.14 -32.07 -2.04
N VAL A 705 -12.41 -33.09 -1.59
CA VAL A 705 -12.31 -34.36 -2.31
C VAL A 705 -13.67 -35.06 -2.41
N GLU A 706 -14.56 -34.82 -1.44
CA GLU A 706 -15.95 -35.27 -1.46
C GLU A 706 -16.72 -34.75 -2.68
N ALA A 707 -16.36 -33.59 -3.24
CA ALA A 707 -16.98 -33.06 -4.45
C ALA A 707 -16.74 -33.98 -5.65
N PHE A 708 -15.51 -34.49 -5.79
CA PHE A 708 -15.15 -35.43 -6.85
C PHE A 708 -15.86 -36.78 -6.63
N LEU A 709 -15.93 -37.26 -5.39
CA LEU A 709 -16.65 -38.50 -5.05
C LEU A 709 -18.17 -38.38 -5.26
N ALA A 710 -18.74 -37.20 -5.01
CA ALA A 710 -20.14 -36.92 -5.30
C ALA A 710 -20.43 -36.92 -6.80
N ASN A 711 -19.48 -36.43 -7.61
CA ASN A 711 -19.54 -36.48 -9.07
C ASN A 711 -19.41 -37.91 -9.62
N ASN A 712 -18.45 -38.70 -9.12
CA ASN A 712 -18.29 -40.11 -9.45
C ASN A 712 -17.87 -40.95 -8.23
N LYS A 713 -18.82 -41.72 -7.69
CA LYS A 713 -18.62 -42.60 -6.52
C LYS A 713 -17.66 -43.77 -6.75
N LYS A 714 -17.29 -44.06 -8.01
CA LYS A 714 -16.36 -45.14 -8.35
C LYS A 714 -14.90 -44.71 -8.34
N LEU A 715 -14.62 -43.40 -8.28
CA LEU A 715 -13.27 -42.86 -8.24
C LEU A 715 -12.50 -43.42 -7.03
N ASP A 716 -11.32 -43.99 -7.30
CA ASP A 716 -10.39 -44.45 -6.28
C ASP A 716 -9.32 -43.40 -5.97
N THR A 717 -9.57 -42.59 -4.93
CA THR A 717 -8.65 -41.52 -4.49
C THR A 717 -7.31 -42.03 -3.97
N SER A 718 -7.15 -43.33 -3.70
CA SER A 718 -5.88 -43.92 -3.29
C SER A 718 -4.93 -44.20 -4.47
N SER A 719 -5.40 -43.99 -5.71
CA SER A 719 -4.64 -44.33 -6.92
C SER A 719 -4.81 -43.29 -8.04
N ILE A 720 -4.68 -42.01 -7.71
CA ILE A 720 -4.82 -40.94 -8.70
C ILE A 720 -3.69 -41.03 -9.74
N LYS A 721 -4.08 -41.09 -11.02
CA LYS A 721 -3.17 -41.22 -12.15
C LYS A 721 -2.98 -39.92 -12.91
N GLU A 722 -3.95 -39.02 -12.86
CA GLU A 722 -3.97 -37.79 -13.64
C GLU A 722 -4.83 -36.71 -12.97
N ILE A 723 -4.37 -35.47 -13.05
CA ILE A 723 -5.11 -34.26 -12.69
C ILE A 723 -5.05 -33.31 -13.88
N SER A 724 -6.18 -32.70 -14.26
CA SER A 724 -6.22 -31.75 -15.38
C SER A 724 -7.10 -30.54 -15.11
N PHE A 725 -6.65 -29.39 -15.58
CA PHE A 725 -7.40 -28.14 -15.64
C PHE A 725 -7.93 -27.95 -17.06
N TYR A 726 -9.25 -27.97 -17.23
CA TYR A 726 -9.92 -27.74 -18.51
C TYR A 726 -10.44 -26.31 -18.58
N PHE A 727 -9.93 -25.56 -19.55
CA PHE A 727 -10.32 -24.18 -19.82
C PHE A 727 -11.52 -24.15 -20.77
N ASP A 728 -12.66 -24.66 -20.28
CA ASP A 728 -13.83 -25.02 -21.09
C ASP A 728 -15.08 -24.14 -20.84
N LYS A 729 -14.98 -23.14 -19.96
CA LYS A 729 -16.09 -22.22 -19.63
C LYS A 729 -15.94 -20.82 -20.20
N LEU A 730 -14.77 -20.52 -20.75
CA LEU A 730 -14.38 -19.24 -21.32
C LEU A 730 -13.53 -19.54 -22.55
N ASP A 731 -13.83 -18.96 -23.71
CA ASP A 731 -13.14 -19.27 -24.98
C ASP A 731 -11.81 -18.54 -25.17
N THR A 732 -11.60 -17.43 -24.46
CA THR A 732 -10.34 -16.68 -24.43
C THR A 732 -9.99 -16.29 -23.00
N GLY A 733 -8.81 -16.72 -22.54
CA GLY A 733 -8.35 -16.47 -21.19
C GLY A 733 -6.84 -16.32 -21.07
N ASN A 734 -6.41 -15.71 -19.97
CA ASN A 734 -5.02 -15.58 -19.56
C ASN A 734 -5.00 -15.74 -18.03
N ILE A 735 -4.26 -16.71 -17.53
CA ILE A 735 -4.17 -16.99 -16.09
C ILE A 735 -2.72 -17.24 -15.68
N LYS A 736 -2.51 -17.23 -14.36
CA LYS A 736 -1.39 -17.92 -13.74
C LYS A 736 -1.87 -18.97 -12.76
N LEU A 737 -1.12 -20.06 -12.66
CA LEU A 737 -1.37 -21.18 -11.73
C LEU A 737 -0.13 -21.44 -10.90
N ASP A 738 -0.34 -21.74 -9.62
CA ASP A 738 0.73 -22.04 -8.67
C ASP A 738 0.24 -22.89 -7.47
N ASN A 739 1.15 -23.37 -6.62
CA ASN A 739 0.91 -24.09 -5.36
C ASN A 739 -0.14 -25.19 -5.46
N ILE A 740 -0.02 -26.04 -6.49
CA ILE A 740 -0.98 -27.10 -6.78
C ILE A 740 -0.68 -28.28 -5.88
N GLY A 741 -1.65 -28.74 -5.09
CA GLY A 741 -1.43 -29.78 -4.08
C GLY A 741 -2.69 -30.31 -3.40
N PHE A 742 -2.50 -31.08 -2.33
CA PHE A 742 -3.57 -31.54 -1.44
C PHE A 742 -3.34 -31.06 -0.01
N SER A 743 -4.40 -30.59 0.67
CA SER A 743 -4.40 -30.12 2.06
C SER A 743 -5.58 -30.71 2.86
N ASN A 744 -5.52 -30.65 4.19
CA ASN A 744 -6.57 -31.11 5.11
C ASN A 744 -7.67 -30.07 5.34
#